data_AF-T0KLE8-F1
#
_entry.id   AF-T0KLE8-F1
#
_cell.length_a   1.000
_cell.length_b   1.000
_cell.length_c   1.000
_cell.angle_alpha   90.00
_cell.angle_beta   90.00
_cell.angle_gamma   90.00
#
_symmetry.space_group_name_H-M   'P 1'
#
loop_
_entity.id
_entity.type
_entity.pdbx_description
1 polymer ?
#
loop_
_entity_poly.entity_id
_entity_poly.type
_entity_poly.pdbx_seq_one_letter_code
_entity_poly.pdbx_strand_id
1 'polypeptide(L)'
;MNKVPNYHLLVRQLEENGDIDLQATRDIRKMLIDICRQNGGGHGGSAIGMAPMAVALWKYTMRYNPLDTEWFDRDRFVLSNGHAAMLLYTMLHITGHPHMTIEELKLYGSPKAVNRTTGKWSSTICHGHPEIEVPGVEVTTGPLGQGIANAVGLAIASRNLRATFNKPDNNLLDSHIYCVTGDGCLQEGVANEAFAIAGHLALDNLTVLYDNNQVTCDGPLEWIVSEDTNEKMKAMGWNVIDVFDGDSSVSSIVNALAQARHHRGQPTFINIRTTIGFGTSTAGTFKSHHGTYSDDDAALYAATGASSPYMLSTRTKEYFAEVVDRGALAQKLWNNKLQEYGAAYPEEFKALHDRMAGSSDFQTVLDSLEVPATAQATRTFNGEVFNKLMDNLPDVIAGGADLWNSNQMGDQAHRIFNRLHPEGRVIRYGIREHAMASISNGIAAYARGCFVPVTATFFMFYLYAAAGVRMGALSGLQVIHVATHDSIGEGQNGPTHQPVELDSLFRTMPNFQYIRPADPEEVIGAWSVALAAKNCPSMISLARDPPATKLPGTNRHMVRKGGYILSEVENPQITLVSCGSEVQFAVEAAKRLNGEGLSTRVVSAGFLLFGFDQGVFGGLLSNKPFLETFNHPSSTVQGQIVASYDIGCIIGTILSMFFGDRLGRRWCILSGCAVLVVGGIMQAASYSIGPMIVGRVVAGVGNGMNTIAIPVWQSETAKPTNRGKLIVLQLVTNIFGIVITNWMNFGFTYIPNSPVSWRFPLAFQCFFAIVTMVMTIIAPESPRWLVMKNRVGEAQTVIALLQAKPRDAAAVVEEVHYLVASVTHEAEVQNSVSVKEILSNGPQQTLRRILLGAGTPVFQQLGGTNVIAYYLPIVLVRSFGMSQRMALILSAVDSMSLMFWGGMAAILIDRVGRKRLMLMGATCSGICFTIVAVGLCYSGPDNSNKSMSILAVVFIFLYYVFYGLSLLSIPFMYPAEINSQRMRNTGTSIATAVNWTGVYIVVVATPTAIDSIGWRYYLLFGTFNFVFMPIIWYWYVETANLSLEQVDRLFEIKHVGGKDMSWKEATRLARTEIHLPGSSRVEKDEAGTVNHLELIKTNRP
;
A
#
# COMPACT_ATOMS: atom_id res chain seq x y z
N MET A 1 45.35 26.24 -13.75
CA MET A 1 45.88 25.55 -12.56
C MET A 1 45.54 26.35 -11.31
N ASN A 2 44.50 25.99 -10.56
CA ASN A 2 44.21 26.65 -9.28
C ASN A 2 44.91 25.86 -8.17
N LYS A 3 45.82 26.53 -7.44
CA LYS A 3 46.52 25.92 -6.31
C LYS A 3 45.53 25.71 -5.17
N VAL A 4 45.11 24.45 -4.98
CA VAL A 4 44.84 23.91 -3.63
C VAL A 4 46.04 24.29 -2.75
N PRO A 5 45.88 24.62 -1.45
CA PRO A 5 47.00 24.95 -0.59
C PRO A 5 48.13 23.93 -0.77
N ASN A 6 49.33 24.43 -1.06
CA ASN A 6 50.52 23.59 -1.22
C ASN A 6 50.58 22.66 -0.01
N TYR A 7 50.78 21.35 -0.18
CA TYR A 7 50.65 20.37 0.93
C TYR A 7 51.48 20.79 2.15
N HIS A 8 52.67 21.34 1.92
CA HIS A 8 53.54 21.93 2.95
C HIS A 8 52.94 23.13 3.71
N LEU A 9 52.11 23.96 3.09
CA LEU A 9 51.37 25.04 3.76
C LEU A 9 50.24 24.49 4.64
N LEU A 10 49.53 23.44 4.19
CA LEU A 10 48.50 22.79 5.00
C LEU A 10 49.11 22.11 6.23
N VAL A 11 50.20 21.34 6.06
CA VAL A 11 50.93 20.72 7.18
C VAL A 11 51.40 21.77 8.18
N ARG A 12 52.00 22.87 7.71
CA ARG A 12 52.41 23.98 8.58
C ARG A 12 51.23 24.65 9.30
N GLN A 13 50.11 24.83 8.61
CA GLN A 13 48.89 25.39 9.21
C GLN A 13 48.32 24.47 10.30
N LEU A 14 48.41 23.14 10.13
CA LEU A 14 48.01 22.16 11.15
C LEU A 14 48.93 22.18 12.38
N GLU A 15 50.24 22.36 12.19
CA GLU A 15 51.21 22.54 13.28
C GLU A 15 50.95 23.85 14.06
N GLU A 16 50.61 24.93 13.35
CA GLU A 16 50.29 26.24 13.96
C GLU A 16 48.87 26.26 14.62
N ASN A 17 47.93 25.42 14.17
CA ASN A 17 46.53 25.39 14.64
C ASN A 17 46.20 24.36 15.75
N GLY A 18 47.11 23.47 16.16
CA GLY A 18 46.77 22.34 17.04
C GLY A 18 45.99 22.69 18.32
N ASP A 19 46.27 23.85 18.92
CA ASP A 19 45.56 24.37 20.11
C ASP A 19 44.11 24.81 19.82
N ILE A 20 43.84 25.42 18.65
CA ILE A 20 42.47 25.78 18.25
C ILE A 20 41.68 24.58 17.72
N ASP A 21 42.32 23.62 17.05
CA ASP A 21 41.67 22.36 16.66
C ASP A 21 41.19 21.55 17.87
N LEU A 22 42.00 21.53 18.95
CA LEU A 22 41.59 20.94 20.22
C LEU A 22 40.42 21.69 20.86
N GLN A 23 40.46 23.03 20.92
CA GLN A 23 39.36 23.83 21.47
C GLN A 23 38.06 23.64 20.68
N ALA A 24 38.12 23.67 19.35
CA ALA A 24 36.98 23.43 18.47
C ALA A 24 36.37 22.04 18.68
N THR A 25 37.21 21.01 18.78
CA THR A 25 36.78 19.63 19.10
C THR A 25 36.09 19.56 20.47
N ARG A 26 36.62 20.24 21.49
CA ARG A 26 36.02 20.28 22.84
C ARG A 26 34.66 20.98 22.83
N ASP A 27 34.53 22.12 22.15
CA ASP A 27 33.28 22.86 22.02
C ASP A 27 32.20 22.05 21.29
N ILE A 28 32.58 21.33 20.21
CA ILE A 28 31.68 20.40 19.50
C ILE A 28 31.22 19.29 20.45
N ARG A 29 32.13 18.62 21.17
CA ARG A 29 31.79 17.57 22.15
C ARG A 29 30.83 18.07 23.22
N LYS A 30 31.07 19.27 23.77
CA LYS A 30 30.15 19.91 24.71
C LYS A 30 28.76 20.14 24.12
N MET A 31 28.68 20.68 22.90
CA MET A 31 27.39 20.93 22.23
C MET A 31 26.59 19.63 22.02
N LEU A 32 27.25 18.55 21.59
CA LEU A 32 26.62 17.24 21.40
C LEU A 32 26.11 16.66 22.74
N ILE A 33 26.88 16.82 23.82
CA ILE A 33 26.49 16.43 25.18
C ILE A 33 25.27 17.25 25.63
N ASP A 34 25.29 18.58 25.48
CA ASP A 34 24.18 19.46 25.85
C ASP A 34 22.87 19.06 25.13
N ILE A 35 22.93 18.70 23.84
CA ILE A 35 21.75 18.25 23.06
C ILE A 35 21.23 16.90 23.56
N CYS A 36 22.09 15.89 23.75
CA CYS A 36 21.69 14.59 24.32
C CYS A 36 21.03 14.74 25.71
N ARG A 37 21.56 15.66 26.54
CA ARG A 37 21.02 15.96 27.86
C ARG A 37 19.63 16.60 27.80
N GLN A 38 19.34 17.43 26.81
CA GLN A 38 18.09 18.21 26.71
C GLN A 38 16.84 17.32 26.76
N ASN A 39 16.84 16.22 26.01
CA ASN A 39 15.69 15.34 25.80
C ASN A 39 15.86 13.95 26.45
N GLY A 40 16.90 13.76 27.27
CA GLY A 40 17.14 12.53 28.03
C GLY A 40 17.60 11.34 27.18
N GLY A 41 18.22 11.57 26.02
CA GLY A 41 18.71 10.52 25.14
C GLY A 41 19.12 11.00 23.75
N GLY A 42 19.68 10.06 22.97
CA GLY A 42 20.20 10.27 21.61
C GLY A 42 21.43 9.40 21.37
N HIS A 43 21.94 9.36 20.14
CA HIS A 43 23.16 8.62 19.81
C HIS A 43 24.40 9.51 19.89
N GLY A 44 24.70 10.01 21.09
CA GLY A 44 25.82 10.91 21.32
C GLY A 44 27.19 10.24 21.20
N GLY A 45 27.30 8.93 21.43
CA GLY A 45 28.57 8.23 21.55
C GLY A 45 29.50 8.40 20.35
N SER A 46 29.10 7.91 19.17
CA SER A 46 29.90 8.08 17.95
C SER A 46 30.02 9.56 17.57
N ALA A 47 28.98 10.39 17.78
CA ALA A 47 29.07 11.82 17.49
C ALA A 47 30.20 12.52 18.28
N ILE A 48 30.35 12.20 19.56
CA ILE A 48 31.42 12.70 20.45
C ILE A 48 32.79 12.14 20.04
N GLY A 49 32.87 10.85 19.72
CA GLY A 49 34.10 10.21 19.24
C GLY A 49 34.60 10.87 17.94
N MET A 50 33.72 10.98 16.94
CA MET A 50 33.99 11.52 15.60
C MET A 50 34.19 13.04 15.52
N ALA A 51 34.14 13.79 16.63
CA ALA A 51 34.31 15.25 16.60
C ALA A 51 35.61 15.73 15.88
N PRO A 52 36.79 15.09 16.05
CA PRO A 52 37.98 15.43 15.27
C PRO A 52 37.84 15.17 13.77
N MET A 53 37.12 14.11 13.36
CA MET A 53 36.82 13.85 11.94
C MET A 53 35.94 14.94 11.34
N ALA A 54 34.97 15.43 12.12
CA ALA A 54 34.08 16.50 11.71
C ALA A 54 34.85 17.82 11.51
N VAL A 55 35.79 18.16 12.41
CA VAL A 55 36.70 19.30 12.18
C VAL A 55 37.53 19.06 10.92
N ALA A 56 38.20 17.91 10.80
CA ALA A 56 39.03 17.58 9.64
C ALA A 56 38.29 17.71 8.30
N LEU A 57 37.04 17.22 8.22
CA LEU A 57 36.21 17.28 7.02
C LEU A 57 35.72 18.72 6.71
N TRP A 58 34.98 19.35 7.62
CA TRP A 58 34.31 20.64 7.34
C TRP A 58 35.27 21.84 7.39
N LYS A 59 36.25 21.85 8.31
CA LYS A 59 37.19 22.98 8.43
C LYS A 59 38.23 22.94 7.32
N TYR A 60 38.80 21.77 7.00
CA TYR A 60 39.99 21.70 6.15
C TYR A 60 39.77 21.04 4.78
N THR A 61 38.95 19.99 4.69
CA THR A 61 39.01 19.06 3.55
C THR A 61 38.00 19.36 2.44
N MET A 62 36.73 19.58 2.81
CA MET A 62 35.63 19.62 1.83
C MET A 62 35.50 20.99 1.16
N ARG A 63 35.24 20.97 -0.16
CA ARG A 63 34.78 22.12 -0.94
C ARG A 63 33.25 22.19 -0.91
N TYR A 64 32.67 23.13 -0.18
CA TYR A 64 31.21 23.35 -0.13
C TYR A 64 30.92 24.83 0.12
N ASN A 65 29.69 25.25 -0.15
CA ASN A 65 29.20 26.59 0.20
C ASN A 65 28.02 26.46 1.19
N PRO A 66 28.17 26.88 2.47
CA PRO A 66 27.07 26.86 3.44
C PRO A 66 25.82 27.66 3.02
N LEU A 67 25.99 28.64 2.13
CA LEU A 67 24.93 29.50 1.61
C LEU A 67 24.28 28.97 0.32
N ASP A 68 24.84 27.92 -0.28
CA ASP A 68 24.27 27.23 -1.45
C ASP A 68 24.60 25.74 -1.40
N THR A 69 23.69 24.99 -0.78
CA THR A 69 23.75 23.53 -0.69
C THR A 69 23.48 22.85 -2.04
N GLU A 70 23.06 23.58 -3.07
CA GLU A 70 22.80 23.04 -4.41
C GLU A 70 23.96 23.26 -5.38
N TRP A 71 25.09 23.85 -4.94
CA TRP A 71 26.29 23.99 -5.77
C TRP A 71 26.68 22.63 -6.39
N PHE A 72 26.57 22.54 -7.72
CA PHE A 72 26.60 21.28 -8.46
C PHE A 72 27.89 20.46 -8.27
N ASP A 73 29.06 21.10 -8.25
CA ASP A 73 30.37 20.45 -8.12
C ASP A 73 30.96 20.51 -6.68
N ARG A 74 30.14 20.82 -5.65
CA ARG A 74 30.61 20.69 -4.25
C ARG A 74 31.10 19.26 -3.97
N ASP A 75 32.05 19.11 -3.06
CA ASP A 75 32.35 17.80 -2.48
C ASP A 75 31.13 17.33 -1.66
N ARG A 76 30.84 16.03 -1.68
CA ARG A 76 29.62 15.45 -1.09
C ARG A 76 29.94 14.72 0.21
N PHE A 77 29.07 14.86 1.21
CA PHE A 77 29.19 14.16 2.50
C PHE A 77 28.01 13.21 2.75
N VAL A 78 28.31 11.98 3.15
CA VAL A 78 27.31 10.97 3.54
C VAL A 78 27.62 10.44 4.95
N LEU A 79 26.61 10.46 5.83
CA LEU A 79 26.68 9.82 7.15
C LEU A 79 25.98 8.47 7.11
N SER A 80 26.72 7.39 6.79
CA SER A 80 26.12 6.05 6.69
C SER A 80 25.69 5.49 8.06
N ASN A 81 26.44 5.79 9.12
CA ASN A 81 26.02 5.60 10.51
C ASN A 81 25.04 6.71 10.93
N GLY A 82 23.91 6.82 10.20
CA GLY A 82 22.95 7.93 10.30
C GLY A 82 22.37 8.17 11.69
N HIS A 83 22.47 7.23 12.63
CA HIS A 83 22.09 7.45 14.02
C HIS A 83 22.83 8.65 14.66
N ALA A 84 24.05 8.94 14.19
CA ALA A 84 24.86 10.08 14.62
C ALA A 84 24.46 11.43 13.96
N ALA A 85 23.23 11.55 13.41
CA ALA A 85 22.73 12.73 12.69
C ALA A 85 22.96 14.06 13.39
N MET A 86 22.92 14.05 14.74
CA MET A 86 23.25 15.20 15.58
C MET A 86 24.60 15.84 15.23
N LEU A 87 25.64 15.04 14.93
CA LEU A 87 26.95 15.57 14.50
C LEU A 87 26.84 16.34 13.18
N LEU A 88 26.11 15.79 12.20
CA LEU A 88 25.90 16.43 10.91
C LEU A 88 25.18 17.77 11.09
N TYR A 89 24.07 17.82 11.83
CA TYR A 89 23.35 19.07 12.09
C TYR A 89 24.18 20.08 12.89
N THR A 90 24.95 19.62 13.89
CA THR A 90 25.91 20.45 14.62
C THR A 90 26.94 21.06 13.67
N MET A 91 27.49 20.31 12.71
CA MET A 91 28.43 20.87 11.73
C MET A 91 27.76 21.80 10.73
N LEU A 92 26.54 21.51 10.27
CA LEU A 92 25.77 22.44 9.42
C LEU A 92 25.54 23.77 10.15
N HIS A 93 25.17 23.74 11.44
CA HIS A 93 25.04 24.93 12.28
C HIS A 93 26.36 25.71 12.41
N ILE A 94 27.43 25.04 12.85
CA ILE A 94 28.75 25.63 13.11
C ILE A 94 29.35 26.30 11.86
N THR A 95 29.09 25.71 10.68
CA THR A 95 29.64 26.20 9.41
C THR A 95 28.77 27.27 8.72
N GLY A 96 27.68 27.69 9.36
CA GLY A 96 26.90 28.86 8.92
C GLY A 96 25.78 28.56 7.92
N HIS A 97 25.25 27.33 7.88
CA HIS A 97 24.08 27.02 7.06
C HIS A 97 22.83 27.76 7.61
N PRO A 98 22.20 28.68 6.86
CA PRO A 98 21.22 29.62 7.43
C PRO A 98 19.97 28.98 8.04
N HIS A 99 19.53 27.83 7.51
CA HIS A 99 18.40 27.06 8.02
C HIS A 99 18.70 26.28 9.30
N MET A 100 19.96 25.93 9.53
CA MET A 100 20.37 25.14 10.69
C MET A 100 20.71 26.05 11.88
N THR A 101 19.70 26.71 12.42
CA THR A 101 19.85 27.59 13.59
C THR A 101 20.08 26.80 14.88
N ILE A 102 20.56 27.45 15.94
CA ILE A 102 20.72 26.80 17.25
C ILE A 102 19.37 26.44 17.88
N GLU A 103 18.30 27.18 17.58
CA GLU A 103 16.95 26.85 18.03
C GLU A 103 16.39 25.63 17.30
N GLU A 104 16.72 25.46 16.02
CA GLU A 104 16.40 24.25 15.25
C GLU A 104 17.18 23.04 15.77
N LEU A 105 18.48 23.20 16.04
CA LEU A 105 19.34 22.14 16.58
C LEU A 105 18.86 21.62 17.95
N LYS A 106 18.36 22.51 18.81
CA LYS A 106 17.70 22.14 20.08
C LYS A 106 16.42 21.32 19.89
N LEU A 107 15.79 21.30 18.71
CA LEU A 107 14.63 20.44 18.45
C LEU A 107 15.03 18.99 18.17
N TYR A 108 16.32 18.67 18.02
CA TYR A 108 16.79 17.30 17.88
C TYR A 108 16.35 16.42 19.06
N GLY A 109 15.71 15.29 18.76
CA GLY A 109 15.16 14.37 19.76
C GLY A 109 13.97 14.92 20.57
N SER A 110 13.50 16.14 20.30
CA SER A 110 12.41 16.75 21.07
C SER A 110 11.05 16.08 20.80
N PRO A 111 10.15 16.00 21.79
CA PRO A 111 8.79 15.52 21.59
C PRO A 111 8.06 16.37 20.54
N LYS A 112 7.72 15.76 19.38
CA LYS A 112 6.93 16.44 18.35
C LYS A 112 5.52 16.69 18.90
N ALA A 113 5.15 17.95 19.13
CA ALA A 113 3.85 18.34 19.66
C ALA A 113 2.83 18.50 18.53
N VAL A 114 1.57 18.11 18.73
CA VAL A 114 0.51 18.39 17.74
C VAL A 114 0.01 19.82 17.91
N ASN A 115 0.13 20.65 16.86
CA ASN A 115 -0.61 21.91 16.74
C ASN A 115 -2.11 21.57 16.69
N ARG A 116 -2.79 21.81 17.82
CA ARG A 116 -4.21 21.43 18.00
C ARG A 116 -5.18 22.19 17.09
N THR A 117 -4.76 23.32 16.52
CA THR A 117 -5.57 24.13 15.60
C THR A 117 -5.48 23.62 14.16
N THR A 118 -4.31 23.13 13.73
CA THR A 118 -4.09 22.65 12.34
C THR A 118 -4.07 21.13 12.20
N GLY A 119 -4.04 20.39 13.33
CA GLY A 119 -3.88 18.93 13.36
C GLY A 119 -2.49 18.44 12.95
N LYS A 120 -1.55 19.33 12.62
CA LYS A 120 -0.19 18.98 12.19
C LYS A 120 0.74 18.81 13.39
N TRP A 121 1.63 17.83 13.33
CA TRP A 121 2.78 17.73 14.22
C TRP A 121 3.73 18.92 14.00
N SER A 122 4.40 19.36 15.07
CA SER A 122 5.52 20.29 14.98
C SER A 122 6.63 19.64 14.17
N SER A 123 6.88 20.18 12.97
CA SER A 123 8.00 19.82 12.12
C SER A 123 9.29 20.44 12.66
N THR A 124 10.37 19.67 12.57
CA THR A 124 11.75 20.10 12.73
C THR A 124 12.55 19.42 11.64
N ILE A 125 13.57 20.10 11.11
CA ILE A 125 14.55 19.56 10.15
C ILE A 125 15.72 18.86 10.85
N CYS A 126 15.75 18.83 12.19
CA CYS A 126 16.68 18.01 12.97
C CYS A 126 16.08 16.62 13.26
N HIS A 127 15.88 15.85 12.20
CA HIS A 127 15.32 14.49 12.25
C HIS A 127 16.28 13.52 12.95
N GLY A 128 15.77 12.52 13.69
CA GLY A 128 16.61 11.59 14.46
C GLY A 128 17.57 10.72 13.62
N HIS A 129 17.38 10.69 12.31
CA HIS A 129 18.33 10.25 11.29
C HIS A 129 18.28 11.29 10.13
N PRO A 130 19.30 11.41 9.27
CA PRO A 130 19.31 12.40 8.19
C PRO A 130 18.27 12.03 7.13
N GLU A 131 17.49 13.02 6.69
CA GLU A 131 16.53 12.89 5.58
C GLU A 131 16.88 13.93 4.49
N ILE A 132 16.83 13.53 3.20
CA ILE A 132 17.36 14.28 2.04
C ILE A 132 16.69 15.65 1.80
N GLU A 133 15.50 15.87 2.36
CA GLU A 133 14.81 17.16 2.30
C GLU A 133 15.48 18.26 3.16
N VAL A 134 16.41 17.89 4.04
CA VAL A 134 17.18 18.83 4.86
C VAL A 134 18.37 19.35 4.04
N PRO A 135 18.46 20.66 3.72
CA PRO A 135 19.53 21.14 2.86
C PRO A 135 20.91 20.88 3.49
N GLY A 136 21.85 20.35 2.71
CA GLY A 136 23.15 19.86 3.19
C GLY A 136 23.17 18.40 3.65
N VAL A 137 22.04 17.68 3.56
CA VAL A 137 21.97 16.21 3.66
C VAL A 137 21.87 15.62 2.25
N GLU A 138 22.92 14.93 1.80
CA GLU A 138 22.99 14.40 0.42
C GLU A 138 22.03 13.23 0.16
N VAL A 139 21.76 12.40 1.18
CA VAL A 139 20.88 11.22 1.10
C VAL A 139 20.26 10.89 2.45
N THR A 140 19.04 10.33 2.43
CA THR A 140 18.38 9.80 3.63
C THR A 140 19.09 8.52 4.12
N THR A 141 19.59 8.53 5.36
CA THR A 141 20.28 7.38 5.96
C THR A 141 19.60 6.95 7.28
N GLY A 142 20.10 5.89 7.90
CA GLY A 142 19.54 5.33 9.15
C GLY A 142 19.54 3.81 9.15
N PRO A 143 18.86 3.15 8.19
CA PRO A 143 19.12 1.74 7.90
C PRO A 143 20.58 1.59 7.48
N LEU A 144 21.32 0.74 8.18
CA LEU A 144 22.78 0.67 8.11
C LEU A 144 23.24 0.13 6.75
N GLY A 145 24.49 0.44 6.38
CA GLY A 145 25.10 0.05 5.09
C GLY A 145 24.58 0.78 3.84
N GLN A 146 23.32 1.27 3.85
CA GLN A 146 22.71 2.00 2.73
C GLN A 146 23.54 3.23 2.31
N GLY A 147 24.03 4.01 3.29
CA GLY A 147 24.78 5.24 3.02
C GLY A 147 26.10 4.99 2.28
N ILE A 148 26.80 3.89 2.56
CA ILE A 148 27.98 3.46 1.79
C ILE A 148 27.59 3.21 0.33
N ALA A 149 26.52 2.45 0.09
CA ALA A 149 26.03 2.19 -1.26
C ALA A 149 25.59 3.49 -1.97
N ASN A 150 24.93 4.42 -1.27
CA ASN A 150 24.61 5.73 -1.83
C ASN A 150 25.86 6.54 -2.18
N ALA A 151 26.89 6.54 -1.33
CA ALA A 151 28.17 7.21 -1.59
C ALA A 151 28.90 6.64 -2.82
N VAL A 152 28.83 5.33 -3.03
CA VAL A 152 29.30 4.68 -4.27
C VAL A 152 28.53 5.20 -5.49
N GLY A 153 27.22 5.40 -5.37
CA GLY A 153 26.39 6.01 -6.42
C GLY A 153 26.77 7.46 -6.74
N LEU A 154 26.95 8.30 -5.72
CA LEU A 154 27.41 9.68 -5.87
C LEU A 154 28.81 9.73 -6.55
N ALA A 155 29.69 8.80 -6.21
CA ALA A 155 31.03 8.71 -6.79
C ALA A 155 31.00 8.27 -8.27
N ILE A 156 30.12 7.31 -8.63
CA ILE A 156 29.86 6.93 -10.03
C ILE A 156 29.32 8.13 -10.82
N ALA A 157 28.33 8.85 -10.29
CA ALA A 157 27.74 10.02 -10.94
C ALA A 157 28.79 11.13 -11.18
N SER A 158 29.54 11.51 -10.14
CA SER A 158 30.65 12.47 -10.24
C SER A 158 31.68 12.07 -11.30
N ARG A 159 32.10 10.79 -11.29
CA ARG A 159 33.13 10.30 -12.23
C ARG A 159 32.62 10.22 -13.66
N ASN A 160 31.35 9.88 -13.87
CA ASN A 160 30.73 9.88 -15.19
C ASN A 160 30.61 11.29 -15.77
N LEU A 161 30.13 12.26 -14.99
CA LEU A 161 30.06 13.66 -15.41
C LEU A 161 31.46 14.21 -15.74
N ARG A 162 32.44 13.94 -14.88
CA ARG A 162 33.85 14.32 -15.08
C ARG A 162 34.40 13.79 -16.40
N ALA A 163 34.18 12.50 -16.69
CA ALA A 163 34.64 11.87 -17.94
C ALA A 163 33.89 12.36 -19.19
N THR A 164 32.62 12.72 -19.04
CA THR A 164 31.77 13.19 -20.15
C THR A 164 32.06 14.64 -20.53
N PHE A 165 32.30 15.52 -19.55
CA PHE A 165 32.32 16.96 -19.76
C PHE A 165 33.68 17.64 -19.59
N ASN A 166 34.62 17.14 -18.77
CA ASN A 166 35.93 17.81 -18.67
C ASN A 166 36.72 17.70 -19.98
N LYS A 167 37.54 18.72 -20.25
CA LYS A 167 38.46 18.77 -21.40
C LYS A 167 39.91 18.75 -20.92
N PRO A 168 40.89 18.32 -21.73
CA PRO A 168 42.31 18.22 -21.31
C PRO A 168 42.89 19.54 -20.78
N ASP A 169 42.39 20.66 -21.28
CA ASP A 169 42.72 22.04 -20.95
C ASP A 169 41.74 22.69 -19.94
N ASN A 170 40.55 22.11 -19.71
CA ASN A 170 39.55 22.62 -18.77
C ASN A 170 38.96 21.53 -17.86
N ASN A 171 39.46 21.47 -16.62
CA ASN A 171 38.89 20.69 -15.52
C ASN A 171 37.82 21.52 -14.79
N LEU A 172 36.56 21.28 -15.18
CA LEU A 172 35.37 21.94 -14.67
C LEU A 172 34.76 21.19 -13.47
N LEU A 173 34.65 19.86 -13.56
CA LEU A 173 34.02 19.01 -12.54
C LEU A 173 35.08 18.17 -11.82
N ASP A 174 35.12 18.26 -10.49
CA ASP A 174 36.13 17.61 -9.63
C ASP A 174 35.59 17.26 -8.22
N SER A 175 34.28 17.17 -8.03
CA SER A 175 33.65 16.77 -6.77
C SER A 175 34.21 15.45 -6.21
N HIS A 176 34.53 15.45 -4.91
CA HIS A 176 34.96 14.26 -4.15
C HIS A 176 33.87 13.84 -3.17
N ILE A 177 33.70 12.53 -2.94
CA ILE A 177 32.67 11.98 -2.06
C ILE A 177 33.33 11.44 -0.79
N TYR A 178 32.90 11.96 0.35
CA TYR A 178 33.30 11.52 1.69
C TYR A 178 32.13 10.81 2.38
N CYS A 179 32.36 9.59 2.87
CA CYS A 179 31.35 8.81 3.57
C CYS A 179 31.87 8.42 4.96
N VAL A 180 31.21 8.83 6.03
CA VAL A 180 31.49 8.37 7.39
C VAL A 180 30.64 7.15 7.71
N THR A 181 31.24 6.16 8.35
CA THR A 181 30.61 4.88 8.70
C THR A 181 31.09 4.37 10.06
N GLY A 182 30.38 3.41 10.65
CA GLY A 182 30.80 2.69 11.86
C GLY A 182 30.50 1.19 11.75
N ASP A 183 30.85 0.44 12.78
CA ASP A 183 30.85 -1.04 12.84
C ASP A 183 29.61 -1.69 12.20
N GLY A 184 28.40 -1.29 12.61
CA GLY A 184 27.16 -1.91 12.14
C GLY A 184 26.90 -1.76 10.64
N CYS A 185 27.43 -0.71 10.00
CA CYS A 185 27.35 -0.57 8.54
C CYS A 185 28.29 -1.54 7.81
N LEU A 186 29.42 -1.95 8.40
CA LEU A 186 30.38 -2.85 7.74
C LEU A 186 29.94 -4.32 7.80
N GLN A 187 29.04 -4.65 8.72
CA GLN A 187 28.42 -5.98 8.87
C GLN A 187 27.26 -6.19 7.88
N GLU A 188 26.62 -5.12 7.41
CA GLU A 188 25.48 -5.19 6.49
C GLU A 188 25.88 -5.71 5.10
N GLY A 189 25.08 -6.62 4.54
CA GLY A 189 25.34 -7.25 3.23
C GLY A 189 25.48 -6.24 2.11
N VAL A 190 24.56 -5.25 2.07
CA VAL A 190 24.55 -4.15 1.08
C VAL A 190 25.84 -3.33 1.08
N ALA A 191 26.50 -3.17 2.24
CA ALA A 191 27.77 -2.46 2.31
C ALA A 191 28.91 -3.28 1.71
N ASN A 192 28.97 -4.59 2.03
CA ASN A 192 29.98 -5.49 1.48
C ASN A 192 29.85 -5.64 -0.04
N GLU A 193 28.61 -5.69 -0.56
CA GLU A 193 28.31 -5.58 -1.98
C GLU A 193 28.85 -4.27 -2.59
N ALA A 194 28.59 -3.13 -1.94
CA ALA A 194 29.01 -1.80 -2.38
C ALA A 194 30.54 -1.59 -2.35
N PHE A 195 31.23 -2.05 -1.30
CA PHE A 195 32.70 -2.03 -1.21
C PHE A 195 33.34 -2.82 -2.35
N ALA A 196 32.83 -4.03 -2.62
CA ALA A 196 33.37 -4.90 -3.66
C ALA A 196 33.24 -4.29 -5.07
N ILE A 197 32.09 -3.66 -5.39
CA ILE A 197 31.92 -3.02 -6.71
C ILE A 197 32.71 -1.70 -6.82
N ALA A 198 32.80 -0.89 -5.75
CA ALA A 198 33.55 0.37 -5.78
C ALA A 198 35.05 0.17 -5.98
N GLY A 199 35.63 -0.84 -5.34
CA GLY A 199 37.02 -1.24 -5.56
C GLY A 199 37.26 -1.80 -6.96
N HIS A 200 36.37 -2.67 -7.46
CA HIS A 200 36.40 -3.15 -8.84
C HIS A 200 36.34 -2.02 -9.89
N LEU A 201 35.48 -1.03 -9.66
CA LEU A 201 35.34 0.16 -10.51
C LEU A 201 36.47 1.19 -10.32
N ALA A 202 37.36 1.02 -9.34
CA ALA A 202 38.47 1.93 -9.05
C ALA A 202 38.04 3.38 -8.78
N LEU A 203 36.99 3.59 -7.97
CA LEU A 203 36.40 4.91 -7.67
C LEU A 203 37.29 5.78 -6.77
N ASP A 204 38.38 6.33 -7.32
CA ASP A 204 39.33 7.17 -6.58
C ASP A 204 38.81 8.54 -6.11
N ASN A 205 37.62 8.95 -6.55
CA ASN A 205 36.87 10.08 -6.01
C ASN A 205 35.99 9.73 -4.79
N LEU A 206 36.15 8.53 -4.21
CA LEU A 206 35.46 8.07 -3.01
C LEU A 206 36.43 7.85 -1.84
N THR A 207 36.11 8.42 -0.68
CA THR A 207 36.80 8.15 0.59
C THR A 207 35.82 7.78 1.67
N VAL A 208 35.99 6.60 2.26
CA VAL A 208 35.21 6.12 3.40
C VAL A 208 36.04 6.30 4.66
N LEU A 209 35.50 6.99 5.66
CA LEU A 209 36.07 7.14 7.00
C LEU A 209 35.31 6.21 7.95
N TYR A 210 36.03 5.29 8.57
CA TYR A 210 35.48 4.33 9.51
C TYR A 210 35.74 4.77 10.95
N ASP A 211 34.67 5.11 11.67
CA ASP A 211 34.62 5.27 13.13
C ASP A 211 34.78 3.90 13.80
N ASN A 212 36.04 3.52 13.98
CA ASN A 212 36.43 2.25 14.55
C ASN A 212 36.54 2.40 16.07
N ASN A 213 35.38 2.35 16.71
CA ASN A 213 35.22 2.55 18.15
C ASN A 213 35.06 1.23 18.94
N GLN A 214 35.04 0.08 18.25
CA GLN A 214 34.96 -1.28 18.81
C GLN A 214 33.68 -1.55 19.64
N VAL A 215 32.58 -0.83 19.41
CA VAL A 215 31.34 -0.93 20.20
C VAL A 215 30.10 -0.83 19.32
N THR A 216 29.20 -1.80 19.49
CA THR A 216 27.86 -1.81 18.91
C THR A 216 26.78 -1.62 19.98
N CYS A 217 25.52 -1.63 19.57
CA CYS A 217 24.36 -1.46 20.47
C CYS A 217 24.32 -2.50 21.61
N ASP A 218 24.66 -3.76 21.31
CA ASP A 218 24.59 -4.86 22.28
C ASP A 218 25.83 -4.95 23.19
N GLY A 219 26.97 -4.41 22.77
CA GLY A 219 28.23 -4.57 23.50
C GLY A 219 29.49 -4.36 22.64
N PRO A 220 30.65 -4.80 23.17
CA PRO A 220 31.92 -4.86 22.45
C PRO A 220 31.81 -5.57 21.09
N LEU A 221 32.51 -5.05 20.08
CA LEU A 221 32.49 -5.58 18.72
C LEU A 221 33.03 -7.02 18.63
N GLU A 222 34.01 -7.37 19.46
CA GLU A 222 34.65 -8.70 19.53
C GLU A 222 33.67 -9.86 19.81
N TRP A 223 32.48 -9.58 20.33
CA TRP A 223 31.44 -10.59 20.56
C TRP A 223 30.81 -11.12 19.27
N ILE A 224 30.87 -10.34 18.18
CA ILE A 224 30.13 -10.59 16.94
C ILE A 224 30.99 -10.47 15.67
N VAL A 225 32.16 -9.82 15.74
CA VAL A 225 33.07 -9.66 14.59
C VAL A 225 34.50 -10.02 14.98
N SER A 226 35.13 -10.88 14.15
CA SER A 226 36.52 -11.31 14.27
C SER A 226 37.32 -11.17 12.97
N GLU A 227 36.76 -10.49 11.97
CA GLU A 227 37.40 -10.27 10.67
C GLU A 227 38.43 -9.13 10.73
N ASP A 228 39.55 -9.26 9.99
CA ASP A 228 40.42 -8.11 9.74
C ASP A 228 39.78 -7.20 8.68
N THR A 229 39.21 -6.08 9.14
CA THR A 229 38.57 -5.09 8.26
C THR A 229 39.56 -4.48 7.25
N ASN A 230 40.82 -4.26 7.62
CA ASN A 230 41.80 -3.63 6.74
C ASN A 230 42.22 -4.59 5.62
N GLU A 231 42.50 -5.85 5.95
CA GLU A 231 42.78 -6.88 4.94
C GLU A 231 41.55 -7.18 4.08
N LYS A 232 40.33 -7.16 4.64
CA LYS A 232 39.08 -7.24 3.85
C LYS A 232 38.99 -6.11 2.81
N MET A 233 39.26 -4.87 3.20
CA MET A 233 39.22 -3.73 2.28
C MET A 233 40.32 -3.79 1.21
N LYS A 234 41.55 -4.18 1.58
CA LYS A 234 42.65 -4.43 0.61
C LYS A 234 42.26 -5.51 -0.40
N ALA A 235 41.68 -6.62 0.06
CA ALA A 235 41.21 -7.71 -0.80
C ALA A 235 40.08 -7.28 -1.76
N MET A 236 39.23 -6.32 -1.34
CA MET A 236 38.23 -5.69 -2.20
C MET A 236 38.81 -4.63 -3.16
N GLY A 237 40.13 -4.38 -3.15
CA GLY A 237 40.81 -3.46 -4.06
C GLY A 237 40.89 -2.01 -3.58
N TRP A 238 40.65 -1.74 -2.30
CA TRP A 238 40.74 -0.40 -1.71
C TRP A 238 42.17 -0.06 -1.28
N ASN A 239 42.51 1.23 -1.34
CA ASN A 239 43.62 1.79 -0.58
C ASN A 239 43.21 1.91 0.89
N VAL A 240 44.09 1.56 1.83
CA VAL A 240 43.78 1.55 3.26
C VAL A 240 44.80 2.38 4.04
N ILE A 241 44.30 3.28 4.88
CA ILE A 241 45.10 4.16 5.75
C ILE A 241 44.59 4.00 7.19
N ASP A 242 45.46 3.68 8.15
CA ASP A 242 45.11 3.71 9.58
C ASP A 242 45.43 5.09 10.19
N VAL A 243 44.54 5.54 11.07
CA VAL A 243 44.74 6.69 11.97
C VAL A 243 44.49 6.20 13.40
N PHE A 244 45.54 6.13 14.22
CA PHE A 244 45.49 5.50 15.55
C PHE A 244 45.11 6.47 16.67
N ASP A 245 45.12 7.78 16.41
CA ASP A 245 44.96 8.89 17.34
C ASP A 245 43.67 9.71 17.05
N GLY A 246 42.65 9.06 16.47
CA GLY A 246 41.44 9.70 15.96
C GLY A 246 40.56 10.40 17.00
N ASP A 247 40.75 10.11 18.29
CA ASP A 247 40.08 10.81 19.40
C ASP A 247 40.58 12.25 19.64
N SER A 248 41.77 12.60 19.14
CA SER A 248 42.42 13.89 19.45
C SER A 248 43.09 14.56 18.26
N SER A 249 43.59 13.81 17.28
CA SER A 249 44.43 14.36 16.21
C SER A 249 43.63 14.69 14.94
N VAL A 250 43.15 15.94 14.88
CA VAL A 250 42.60 16.51 13.63
C VAL A 250 43.64 16.47 12.51
N SER A 251 44.91 16.74 12.81
CA SER A 251 46.01 16.77 11.82
C SER A 251 46.30 15.39 11.22
N SER A 252 46.30 14.32 12.00
CA SER A 252 46.46 12.95 11.46
C SER A 252 45.33 12.59 10.49
N ILE A 253 44.08 12.97 10.81
CA ILE A 253 42.91 12.74 9.95
C ILE A 253 42.99 13.60 8.68
N VAL A 254 43.36 14.88 8.77
CA VAL A 254 43.54 15.75 7.59
C VAL A 254 44.66 15.23 6.69
N ASN A 255 45.77 14.74 7.24
CA ASN A 255 46.85 14.13 6.47
C ASN A 255 46.41 12.84 5.74
N ALA A 256 45.58 12.01 6.38
CA ALA A 256 44.99 10.83 5.74
C ALA A 256 44.00 11.21 4.62
N LEU A 257 43.16 12.23 4.85
CA LEU A 257 42.22 12.77 3.85
C LEU A 257 42.93 13.42 2.66
N ALA A 258 44.05 14.12 2.89
CA ALA A 258 44.88 14.68 1.83
C ALA A 258 45.53 13.58 0.99
N GLN A 259 46.08 12.53 1.62
CA GLN A 259 46.58 11.34 0.92
C GLN A 259 45.47 10.68 0.09
N ALA A 260 44.28 10.49 0.66
CA ALA A 260 43.12 9.93 -0.04
C ALA A 260 42.71 10.76 -1.26
N ARG A 261 42.67 12.10 -1.15
CA ARG A 261 42.34 13.01 -2.27
C ARG A 261 43.39 13.02 -3.39
N HIS A 262 44.63 12.64 -3.09
CA HIS A 262 45.70 12.53 -4.08
C HIS A 262 45.94 11.11 -4.61
N HIS A 263 45.41 10.07 -3.94
CA HIS A 263 45.46 8.69 -4.43
C HIS A 263 44.66 8.52 -5.73
N ARG A 264 45.08 7.62 -6.61
CA ARG A 264 44.45 7.40 -7.92
C ARG A 264 44.30 5.92 -8.23
N GLY A 265 43.26 5.58 -8.98
CA GLY A 265 42.98 4.21 -9.42
C GLY A 265 42.45 3.25 -8.34
N GLN A 266 42.18 3.73 -7.11
CA GLN A 266 41.47 2.97 -6.07
C GLN A 266 40.67 3.93 -5.17
N PRO A 267 39.47 3.54 -4.70
CA PRO A 267 38.83 4.22 -3.58
C PRO A 267 39.67 4.05 -2.30
N THR A 268 39.56 4.99 -1.35
CA THR A 268 40.33 4.96 -0.10
C THR A 268 39.44 4.72 1.13
N PHE A 269 39.84 3.78 1.98
CA PHE A 269 39.24 3.47 3.26
C PHE A 269 40.19 3.92 4.38
N ILE A 270 39.75 4.88 5.19
CA ILE A 270 40.52 5.38 6.33
C ILE A 270 39.95 4.75 7.60
N ASN A 271 40.73 3.88 8.24
CA ASN A 271 40.37 3.23 9.50
C ASN A 271 40.82 4.12 10.65
N ILE A 272 39.87 4.80 11.30
CA ILE A 272 40.16 5.82 12.32
C ILE A 272 39.77 5.26 13.69
N ARG A 273 40.76 5.02 14.53
CA ARG A 273 40.57 4.51 15.89
C ARG A 273 40.04 5.63 16.78
N THR A 274 38.91 5.38 17.42
CA THR A 274 38.20 6.32 18.29
C THR A 274 37.69 5.60 19.53
N THR A 275 37.21 6.37 20.50
CA THR A 275 36.49 5.88 21.67
C THR A 275 35.06 6.40 21.60
N ILE A 276 34.08 5.49 21.57
CA ILE A 276 32.66 5.87 21.62
C ILE A 276 32.41 6.67 22.91
N GLY A 277 31.83 7.88 22.80
CA GLY A 277 31.62 8.76 23.94
C GLY A 277 32.91 9.22 24.63
N PHE A 278 34.02 9.38 23.88
CA PHE A 278 35.34 9.76 24.39
C PHE A 278 35.29 10.76 25.54
N GLY A 279 36.07 10.48 26.60
CA GLY A 279 36.20 11.28 27.81
C GLY A 279 35.06 11.17 28.83
N THR A 280 33.85 10.75 28.44
CA THR A 280 32.70 10.65 29.35
C THR A 280 32.78 9.44 30.30
N SER A 281 31.99 9.46 31.36
CA SER A 281 31.76 8.38 32.33
C SER A 281 31.30 7.05 31.71
N THR A 282 30.81 7.07 30.47
CA THR A 282 30.36 5.92 29.69
C THR A 282 31.23 5.63 28.46
N ALA A 283 32.40 6.28 28.35
CA ALA A 283 33.33 6.13 27.23
C ALA A 283 33.76 4.67 27.02
N GLY A 284 33.88 4.25 25.75
CA GLY A 284 34.31 2.89 25.40
C GLY A 284 33.28 1.80 25.71
N THR A 285 32.03 2.15 26.02
CA THR A 285 30.97 1.18 26.35
C THR A 285 29.69 1.41 25.54
N PHE A 286 28.91 0.35 25.34
CA PHE A 286 27.61 0.40 24.66
C PHE A 286 26.61 1.38 25.32
N LYS A 287 26.82 1.74 26.60
CA LYS A 287 26.02 2.78 27.28
C LYS A 287 26.13 4.16 26.61
N SER A 288 27.24 4.44 25.90
CA SER A 288 27.39 5.64 25.08
C SER A 288 26.62 5.59 23.75
N HIS A 289 26.20 4.41 23.29
CA HIS A 289 25.56 4.25 21.98
C HIS A 289 24.18 4.92 21.93
N HIS A 290 23.38 4.76 22.99
CA HIS A 290 22.02 5.31 23.11
C HIS A 290 21.78 5.82 24.56
N GLY A 291 22.57 6.81 24.99
CA GLY A 291 22.62 7.27 26.37
C GLY A 291 22.37 8.77 26.54
N THR A 292 22.10 9.18 27.77
CA THR A 292 22.27 10.56 28.24
C THR A 292 23.61 10.69 28.98
N TYR A 293 24.07 11.92 29.15
CA TYR A 293 25.32 12.25 29.83
C TYR A 293 25.04 13.06 31.10
N SER A 294 25.98 13.03 32.05
CA SER A 294 25.88 13.76 33.32
C SER A 294 26.29 15.22 33.21
N ASP A 295 26.11 15.98 34.31
CA ASP A 295 26.70 17.31 34.45
C ASP A 295 28.24 17.27 34.45
N ASP A 296 28.83 16.25 35.07
CA ASP A 296 30.30 16.08 35.11
C ASP A 296 30.87 15.79 33.71
N ASP A 297 30.16 15.01 32.88
CA ASP A 297 30.52 14.76 31.49
C ASP A 297 30.50 16.05 30.65
N ALA A 298 29.53 16.94 30.89
CA ALA A 298 29.46 18.25 30.24
C ALA A 298 30.55 19.21 30.77
N ALA A 299 30.85 19.16 32.06
CA ALA A 299 31.87 19.97 32.71
C ALA A 299 33.28 19.66 32.20
N LEU A 300 33.57 18.40 31.86
CA LEU A 300 34.85 17.98 31.25
C LEU A 300 35.22 18.79 29.99
N TYR A 301 34.20 19.20 29.21
CA TYR A 301 34.35 19.93 27.97
C TYR A 301 34.02 21.43 28.07
N ALA A 302 33.66 21.91 29.26
CA ALA A 302 33.52 23.34 29.51
C ALA A 302 34.87 24.08 29.39
N ALA A 303 34.81 25.36 29.01
CA ALA A 303 35.92 26.28 29.17
C ALA A 303 36.05 26.72 30.64
N THR A 304 37.23 27.21 31.03
CA THR A 304 37.47 27.81 32.34
C THR A 304 36.72 29.13 32.47
N GLY A 305 35.55 29.07 33.11
CA GLY A 305 34.54 30.14 33.14
C GLY A 305 33.28 29.67 32.43
N ALA A 306 32.16 29.64 33.14
CA ALA A 306 30.97 28.88 32.77
C ALA A 306 30.46 29.14 31.34
N SER A 307 30.70 28.17 30.44
CA SER A 307 30.05 28.10 29.13
C SER A 307 28.58 27.70 29.32
N SER A 308 27.65 28.59 28.95
CA SER A 308 26.23 28.28 28.91
C SER A 308 25.95 27.05 28.01
N PRO A 309 24.87 26.28 28.27
CA PRO A 309 24.48 25.19 27.38
C PRO A 309 24.32 25.67 25.92
N TYR A 310 24.69 24.80 24.97
CA TYR A 310 24.56 25.03 23.51
C TYR A 310 25.43 26.17 22.94
N MET A 311 26.45 26.64 23.67
CA MET A 311 27.30 27.76 23.24
C MET A 311 28.74 27.33 22.93
N LEU A 312 29.15 27.54 21.67
CA LEU A 312 30.55 27.55 21.24
C LEU A 312 31.28 28.75 21.83
N SER A 313 32.57 28.61 22.12
CA SER A 313 33.48 29.71 22.45
C SER A 313 33.59 30.70 21.28
N THR A 314 33.91 31.95 21.60
CA THR A 314 34.18 32.99 20.57
C THR A 314 35.29 32.55 19.62
N ARG A 315 36.36 31.96 20.16
CA ARG A 315 37.50 31.45 19.40
C ARG A 315 37.08 30.39 18.38
N THR A 316 36.21 29.45 18.75
CA THR A 316 35.68 28.43 17.82
C THR A 316 34.71 29.02 16.79
N LYS A 317 33.91 30.03 17.14
CA LYS A 317 33.06 30.73 16.17
C LYS A 317 33.89 31.46 15.11
N GLU A 318 34.90 32.23 15.54
CA GLU A 318 35.86 32.90 14.67
C GLU A 318 36.62 31.89 13.80
N TYR A 319 37.01 30.75 14.38
CA TYR A 319 37.72 29.68 13.68
C TYR A 319 36.93 29.08 12.49
N PHE A 320 35.61 28.94 12.61
CA PHE A 320 34.76 28.46 11.50
C PHE A 320 34.23 29.57 10.60
N ALA A 321 34.29 30.85 10.99
CA ALA A 321 33.70 31.96 10.23
C ALA A 321 34.18 32.05 8.76
N GLU A 322 35.47 31.82 8.51
CA GLU A 322 36.05 31.86 7.15
C GLU A 322 35.47 30.80 6.19
N VAL A 323 34.78 29.77 6.68
CA VAL A 323 34.22 28.70 5.85
C VAL A 323 33.18 29.25 4.86
N VAL A 324 32.38 30.22 5.30
CA VAL A 324 31.35 30.86 4.47
C VAL A 324 31.99 31.62 3.30
N ASP A 325 32.95 32.49 3.59
CA ASP A 325 33.65 33.28 2.57
C ASP A 325 34.46 32.40 1.61
N ARG A 326 35.12 31.37 2.14
CA ARG A 326 35.88 30.38 1.36
C ARG A 326 34.97 29.58 0.43
N GLY A 327 33.80 29.17 0.91
CA GLY A 327 32.79 28.44 0.13
C GLY A 327 32.21 29.30 -0.99
N ALA A 328 31.79 30.52 -0.67
CA ALA A 328 31.29 31.49 -1.65
C ALA A 328 32.36 31.83 -2.71
N LEU A 329 33.62 31.99 -2.32
CA LEU A 329 34.73 32.21 -3.26
C LEU A 329 34.98 30.97 -4.14
N ALA A 330 34.98 29.77 -3.57
CA ALA A 330 35.18 28.53 -4.32
C ALA A 330 34.09 28.33 -5.39
N GLN A 331 32.83 28.53 -5.03
CA GLN A 331 31.72 28.47 -5.98
C GLN A 331 31.79 29.61 -7.01
N LYS A 332 32.13 30.84 -6.62
CA LYS A 332 32.29 31.95 -7.58
C LYS A 332 33.39 31.64 -8.62
N LEU A 333 34.51 31.07 -8.19
CA LEU A 333 35.58 30.64 -9.11
C LEU A 333 35.12 29.48 -10.02
N TRP A 334 34.28 28.59 -9.53
CA TRP A 334 33.66 27.53 -10.35
C TRP A 334 32.66 28.10 -11.37
N ASN A 335 31.81 29.05 -10.97
CA ASN A 335 30.87 29.74 -11.86
C ASN A 335 31.61 30.51 -12.98
N ASN A 336 32.73 31.17 -12.68
CA ASN A 336 33.57 31.81 -13.68
C ASN A 336 34.13 30.78 -14.69
N LYS A 337 34.69 29.67 -14.21
CA LYS A 337 35.14 28.56 -15.08
C LYS A 337 34.01 27.97 -15.92
N LEU A 338 32.80 27.89 -15.39
CA LEU A 338 31.63 27.40 -16.10
C LEU A 338 31.24 28.35 -17.26
N GLN A 339 31.37 29.66 -17.06
CA GLN A 339 31.20 30.66 -18.12
C GLN A 339 32.33 30.59 -19.17
N GLU A 340 33.59 30.46 -18.75
CA GLU A 340 34.74 30.25 -19.63
C GLU A 340 34.59 28.97 -20.47
N TYR A 341 34.14 27.88 -19.83
CA TYR A 341 33.80 26.62 -20.48
C TYR A 341 32.65 26.80 -21.49
N GLY A 342 31.60 27.55 -21.16
CA GLY A 342 30.49 27.86 -22.06
C GLY A 342 30.89 28.68 -23.30
N ALA A 343 31.89 29.54 -23.17
CA ALA A 343 32.45 30.27 -24.31
C ALA A 343 33.36 29.38 -25.20
N ALA A 344 34.05 28.39 -24.62
CA ALA A 344 34.98 27.51 -25.33
C ALA A 344 34.35 26.26 -25.95
N TYR A 345 33.34 25.67 -25.29
CA TYR A 345 32.69 24.40 -25.66
C TYR A 345 31.16 24.56 -25.61
N PRO A 346 30.54 25.35 -26.51
CA PRO A 346 29.14 25.73 -26.39
C PRO A 346 28.16 24.55 -26.50
N GLU A 347 28.50 23.50 -27.25
CA GLU A 347 27.65 22.31 -27.40
C GLU A 347 27.67 21.46 -26.11
N GLU A 348 28.85 21.17 -25.57
CA GLU A 348 29.01 20.44 -24.32
C GLU A 348 28.52 21.24 -23.11
N PHE A 349 28.65 22.56 -23.13
CA PHE A 349 28.07 23.44 -22.12
C PHE A 349 26.55 23.38 -22.13
N LYS A 350 25.92 23.42 -23.32
CA LYS A 350 24.48 23.21 -23.44
C LYS A 350 24.09 21.82 -22.92
N ALA A 351 24.80 20.77 -23.33
CA ALA A 351 24.52 19.41 -22.87
C ALA A 351 24.71 19.23 -21.34
N LEU A 352 25.69 19.92 -20.73
CA LEU A 352 25.88 19.97 -19.28
C LEU A 352 24.77 20.77 -18.59
N HIS A 353 24.33 21.88 -19.18
CA HIS A 353 23.25 22.69 -18.64
C HIS A 353 21.90 21.95 -18.68
N ASP A 354 21.57 21.32 -19.80
CA ASP A 354 20.37 20.49 -19.98
C ASP A 354 20.39 19.30 -19.00
N ARG A 355 21.57 18.70 -18.79
CA ARG A 355 21.85 17.67 -17.78
C ARG A 355 21.60 18.20 -16.36
N MET A 356 22.19 19.32 -15.97
CA MET A 356 22.01 19.95 -14.66
C MET A 356 20.54 20.30 -14.38
N ALA A 357 19.80 20.71 -15.41
CA ALA A 357 18.38 21.04 -15.33
C ALA A 357 17.44 19.81 -15.38
N GLY A 358 17.97 18.59 -15.55
CA GLY A 358 17.18 17.36 -15.67
C GLY A 358 16.20 17.35 -16.85
N SER A 359 16.54 18.09 -17.92
CA SER A 359 15.70 18.33 -19.09
C SER A 359 15.98 17.28 -20.17
N SER A 360 15.04 16.36 -20.39
CA SER A 360 15.14 15.32 -21.41
C SER A 360 13.82 15.16 -22.19
N ASP A 361 13.89 15.19 -23.53
CA ASP A 361 12.74 14.98 -24.42
C ASP A 361 12.51 13.48 -24.67
N PHE A 362 12.10 12.78 -23.62
CA PHE A 362 11.75 11.36 -23.73
C PHE A 362 10.44 11.13 -24.49
N GLN A 363 9.57 12.13 -24.59
CA GLN A 363 8.24 11.96 -25.16
C GLN A 363 8.32 11.81 -26.69
N THR A 364 9.12 12.64 -27.37
CA THR A 364 9.39 12.48 -28.82
C THR A 364 9.99 11.10 -29.13
N VAL A 365 10.88 10.59 -28.27
CA VAL A 365 11.47 9.24 -28.43
C VAL A 365 10.39 8.17 -28.31
N LEU A 366 9.58 8.18 -27.26
CA LEU A 366 8.54 7.17 -27.02
C LEU A 366 7.39 7.21 -28.05
N ASP A 367 7.03 8.40 -28.54
CA ASP A 367 5.99 8.55 -29.57
C ASP A 367 6.47 8.05 -30.94
N SER A 368 7.79 8.02 -31.19
CA SER A 368 8.37 7.44 -32.41
C SER A 368 8.42 5.90 -32.43
N LEU A 369 8.10 5.22 -31.32
CA LEU A 369 8.22 3.76 -31.22
C LEU A 369 7.01 3.03 -31.78
N GLU A 370 7.24 2.21 -32.80
CA GLU A 370 6.23 1.31 -33.37
C GLU A 370 6.14 0.01 -32.57
N VAL A 371 4.91 -0.53 -32.44
CA VAL A 371 4.66 -1.81 -31.78
C VAL A 371 4.69 -2.96 -32.80
N PRO A 372 5.42 -4.05 -32.53
CA PRO A 372 5.52 -5.21 -33.42
C PRO A 372 4.18 -5.77 -33.91
N ALA A 373 4.19 -6.31 -35.14
CA ALA A 373 3.04 -6.97 -35.73
C ALA A 373 2.67 -8.26 -34.98
N THR A 374 3.68 -9.02 -34.53
CA THR A 374 3.55 -10.27 -33.78
C THR A 374 3.52 -10.04 -32.27
N ALA A 375 2.88 -10.94 -31.53
CA ALA A 375 2.94 -10.95 -30.07
C ALA A 375 4.37 -11.21 -29.57
N GLN A 376 4.79 -10.51 -28.52
CA GLN A 376 6.14 -10.55 -27.98
C GLN A 376 6.10 -10.43 -26.44
N ALA A 377 7.05 -11.06 -25.75
CA ALA A 377 7.18 -10.93 -24.31
C ALA A 377 7.45 -9.47 -23.92
N THR A 378 6.78 -8.96 -22.88
CA THR A 378 6.95 -7.56 -22.48
C THR A 378 8.38 -7.27 -22.03
N ARG A 379 9.11 -8.23 -21.45
CA ARG A 379 10.56 -8.06 -21.18
C ARG A 379 11.40 -7.83 -22.43
N THR A 380 11.11 -8.50 -23.55
CA THR A 380 11.91 -8.42 -24.78
C THR A 380 11.67 -7.09 -25.46
N PHE A 381 10.40 -6.69 -25.60
CA PHE A 381 10.08 -5.37 -26.15
C PHE A 381 10.54 -4.23 -25.26
N ASN A 382 10.49 -4.39 -23.93
CA ASN A 382 11.11 -3.46 -22.99
C ASN A 382 12.60 -3.27 -23.28
N GLY A 383 13.32 -4.31 -23.70
CA GLY A 383 14.69 -4.22 -24.18
C GLY A 383 14.85 -3.29 -25.38
N GLU A 384 13.98 -3.40 -26.37
CA GLU A 384 13.97 -2.55 -27.57
C GLU A 384 13.68 -1.09 -27.22
N VAL A 385 12.63 -0.84 -26.41
CA VAL A 385 12.30 0.49 -25.87
C VAL A 385 13.47 1.06 -25.08
N PHE A 386 14.05 0.28 -24.18
CA PHE A 386 15.20 0.68 -23.35
C PHE A 386 16.43 1.03 -24.18
N ASN A 387 16.76 0.27 -25.23
CA ASN A 387 17.88 0.58 -26.11
C ASN A 387 17.66 1.91 -26.84
N LYS A 388 16.44 2.15 -27.36
CA LYS A 388 16.07 3.42 -27.99
C LYS A 388 16.13 4.60 -27.02
N LEU A 389 15.74 4.41 -25.75
CA LEU A 389 15.91 5.40 -24.70
C LEU A 389 17.40 5.65 -24.42
N MET A 390 18.21 4.61 -24.27
CA MET A 390 19.66 4.74 -24.09
C MET A 390 20.32 5.52 -25.23
N ASP A 391 19.90 5.31 -26.48
CA ASP A 391 20.44 6.01 -27.66
C ASP A 391 20.15 7.51 -27.68
N ASN A 392 18.96 7.92 -27.25
CA ASN A 392 18.49 9.29 -27.40
C ASN A 392 18.53 10.11 -26.08
N LEU A 393 18.54 9.45 -24.93
CA LEU A 393 18.50 10.06 -23.60
C LEU A 393 19.86 9.88 -22.91
N PRO A 394 20.72 10.91 -22.87
CA PRO A 394 22.05 10.80 -22.30
C PRO A 394 22.05 10.80 -20.76
N ASP A 395 20.97 11.28 -20.14
CA ASP A 395 20.66 11.26 -18.70
C ASP A 395 20.33 9.87 -18.16
N VAL A 396 19.87 8.95 -19.01
CA VAL A 396 19.65 7.55 -18.61
C VAL A 396 20.98 6.85 -18.36
N ILE A 397 21.12 6.29 -17.15
CA ILE A 397 22.21 5.42 -16.73
C ILE A 397 21.60 4.15 -16.16
N ALA A 398 22.09 2.98 -16.56
CA ALA A 398 21.45 1.72 -16.27
C ALA A 398 22.40 0.71 -15.63
N GLY A 399 21.87 -0.37 -15.09
CA GLY A 399 22.65 -1.55 -14.75
C GLY A 399 21.76 -2.72 -14.35
N GLY A 400 22.34 -3.92 -14.34
CA GLY A 400 21.64 -5.14 -13.97
C GLY A 400 22.44 -6.00 -13.00
N ALA A 401 21.73 -6.70 -12.11
CA ALA A 401 22.32 -7.60 -11.14
C ALA A 401 22.65 -8.96 -11.78
N ASP A 402 23.68 -8.97 -12.64
CA ASP A 402 24.15 -10.10 -13.48
C ASP A 402 23.14 -10.67 -14.51
N LEU A 403 21.84 -10.40 -14.34
CA LEU A 403 20.76 -10.96 -15.16
C LEU A 403 20.44 -10.19 -16.44
N TRP A 404 21.29 -9.22 -16.83
CA TRP A 404 21.10 -8.31 -17.97
C TRP A 404 20.54 -8.96 -19.26
N ASN A 405 21.10 -10.10 -19.65
CA ASN A 405 20.69 -10.84 -20.85
C ASN A 405 19.32 -11.53 -20.65
N SER A 406 19.03 -12.04 -19.45
CA SER A 406 17.74 -12.65 -19.12
C SER A 406 16.64 -11.60 -18.94
N ASN A 407 16.99 -10.42 -18.41
CA ASN A 407 16.18 -9.21 -18.41
C ASN A 407 15.98 -8.62 -19.83
N GLN A 408 16.65 -9.15 -20.85
CA GLN A 408 16.56 -8.73 -22.26
C GLN A 408 16.99 -7.27 -22.52
N MET A 409 17.90 -6.71 -21.73
CA MET A 409 18.29 -5.28 -21.78
C MET A 409 19.21 -4.90 -22.97
N GLY A 410 19.21 -5.69 -24.06
CA GLY A 410 20.02 -5.46 -25.26
C GLY A 410 21.54 -5.63 -25.10
N ASP A 411 22.28 -5.52 -26.20
CA ASP A 411 23.73 -5.37 -26.12
C ASP A 411 24.10 -3.90 -25.90
N GLN A 412 24.71 -3.64 -24.75
CA GLN A 412 25.24 -2.34 -24.35
C GLN A 412 26.71 -2.45 -23.90
N ALA A 413 27.46 -3.44 -24.40
CA ALA A 413 28.87 -3.66 -24.05
C ALA A 413 29.74 -2.40 -24.29
N HIS A 414 29.48 -1.70 -25.40
CA HIS A 414 30.16 -0.46 -25.77
C HIS A 414 29.85 0.74 -24.86
N ARG A 415 28.89 0.62 -23.93
CA ARG A 415 28.52 1.66 -22.94
C ARG A 415 28.83 1.25 -21.51
N ILE A 416 29.60 0.19 -21.27
CA ILE A 416 29.85 -0.27 -19.89
C ILE A 416 30.68 0.78 -19.12
N PHE A 417 30.09 1.31 -18.04
CA PHE A 417 30.84 2.10 -17.05
C PHE A 417 31.86 1.19 -16.38
N ASN A 418 33.14 1.51 -16.52
CA ASN A 418 34.23 0.79 -15.86
C ASN A 418 35.45 1.70 -15.68
N ARG A 419 36.50 1.18 -15.04
CA ARG A 419 37.73 1.94 -14.74
C ARG A 419 38.47 2.52 -15.96
N LEU A 420 38.29 1.94 -17.16
CA LEU A 420 38.86 2.43 -18.42
C LEU A 420 37.87 3.31 -19.21
N HIS A 421 36.57 3.10 -19.01
CA HIS A 421 35.47 3.82 -19.68
C HIS A 421 34.51 4.44 -18.65
N PRO A 422 34.95 5.45 -17.87
CA PRO A 422 34.10 6.14 -16.90
C PRO A 422 32.96 6.96 -17.52
N GLU A 423 33.04 7.30 -18.80
CA GLU A 423 31.97 7.91 -19.60
C GLU A 423 30.79 6.95 -19.88
N GLY A 424 30.98 5.65 -19.66
CA GLY A 424 29.97 4.62 -19.87
C GLY A 424 28.70 4.83 -19.02
N ARG A 425 27.57 4.34 -19.53
CA ARG A 425 26.23 4.48 -18.92
C ARG A 425 25.56 3.15 -18.55
N VAL A 426 26.30 2.03 -18.58
CA VAL A 426 25.83 0.71 -18.15
C VAL A 426 26.73 0.11 -17.08
N ILE A 427 26.23 0.00 -15.86
CA ILE A 427 26.93 -0.54 -14.70
C ILE A 427 26.68 -2.04 -14.63
N ARG A 428 27.76 -2.83 -14.59
CA ARG A 428 27.70 -4.28 -14.35
C ARG A 428 27.75 -4.52 -12.83
N TYR A 429 26.60 -4.61 -12.19
CA TYR A 429 26.52 -4.71 -10.73
C TYR A 429 27.03 -6.05 -10.18
N GLY A 430 27.00 -7.12 -10.97
CA GLY A 430 27.11 -8.50 -10.46
C GLY A 430 25.88 -8.89 -9.64
N ILE A 431 25.90 -10.05 -8.98
CA ILE A 431 24.78 -10.54 -8.16
C ILE A 431 24.71 -9.73 -6.85
N ARG A 432 24.12 -8.54 -6.93
CA ARG A 432 24.16 -7.47 -5.91
C ARG A 432 22.89 -6.60 -5.97
N GLU A 433 21.72 -7.21 -5.86
CA GLU A 433 20.42 -6.53 -5.99
C GLU A 433 20.23 -5.38 -4.99
N HIS A 434 20.67 -5.57 -3.75
CA HIS A 434 20.51 -4.58 -2.70
C HIS A 434 21.41 -3.37 -2.97
N ALA A 435 22.70 -3.59 -3.22
CA ALA A 435 23.59 -2.50 -3.61
C ALA A 435 23.21 -1.86 -4.95
N MET A 436 22.69 -2.61 -5.94
CA MET A 436 22.21 -2.05 -7.21
C MET A 436 21.13 -0.97 -6.99
N ALA A 437 20.10 -1.26 -6.19
CA ALA A 437 19.05 -0.30 -5.88
C ALA A 437 19.60 0.88 -5.05
N SER A 438 20.44 0.62 -4.05
CA SER A 438 20.98 1.64 -3.16
C SER A 438 22.02 2.56 -3.82
N ILE A 439 22.86 2.03 -4.71
CA ILE A 439 23.77 2.81 -5.58
C ILE A 439 22.95 3.67 -6.53
N SER A 440 21.87 3.14 -7.10
CA SER A 440 20.97 3.91 -7.98
C SER A 440 20.32 5.08 -7.27
N ASN A 441 19.93 4.95 -6.00
CA ASN A 441 19.49 6.09 -5.19
C ASN A 441 20.60 7.16 -5.08
N GLY A 442 21.85 6.77 -4.84
CA GLY A 442 22.99 7.69 -4.79
C GLY A 442 23.24 8.43 -6.11
N ILE A 443 23.08 7.74 -7.25
CA ILE A 443 23.20 8.35 -8.59
C ILE A 443 22.07 9.36 -8.81
N ALA A 444 20.83 9.03 -8.46
CA ALA A 444 19.67 9.94 -8.56
C ALA A 444 19.77 11.15 -7.61
N ALA A 445 20.42 10.98 -6.45
CA ALA A 445 20.60 12.02 -5.44
C ALA A 445 21.67 13.07 -5.80
N TYR A 446 22.62 12.76 -6.69
CA TYR A 446 23.73 13.67 -7.04
C TYR A 446 23.24 15.08 -7.43
N ALA A 447 22.19 15.12 -8.27
CA ALA A 447 21.36 16.28 -8.55
C ALA A 447 20.03 15.78 -9.15
N ARG A 448 18.89 16.27 -8.65
CA ARG A 448 17.57 15.75 -9.05
C ARG A 448 17.35 15.89 -10.56
N GLY A 449 17.08 14.77 -11.23
CA GLY A 449 16.87 14.70 -12.69
C GLY A 449 18.14 14.69 -13.55
N CYS A 450 19.32 14.96 -12.99
CA CYS A 450 20.61 14.90 -13.71
C CYS A 450 20.93 13.48 -14.20
N PHE A 451 20.46 12.48 -13.48
CA PHE A 451 20.48 11.09 -13.93
C PHE A 451 19.10 10.49 -13.75
N VAL A 452 18.76 9.57 -14.64
CA VAL A 452 17.63 8.66 -14.50
C VAL A 452 18.18 7.23 -14.37
N PRO A 453 18.42 6.74 -13.14
CA PRO A 453 18.92 5.40 -12.92
C PRO A 453 17.89 4.32 -13.26
N VAL A 454 18.32 3.32 -14.03
CA VAL A 454 17.52 2.15 -14.41
C VAL A 454 18.17 0.89 -13.84
N THR A 455 17.45 0.12 -13.01
CA THR A 455 17.95 -1.16 -12.48
C THR A 455 17.27 -2.35 -13.13
N ALA A 456 17.94 -3.48 -13.27
CA ALA A 456 17.36 -4.71 -13.84
C ALA A 456 17.74 -5.98 -13.04
N THR A 457 16.73 -6.70 -12.57
CA THR A 457 16.85 -8.08 -12.04
C THR A 457 15.49 -8.78 -12.22
N PHE A 458 15.33 -10.02 -11.76
CA PHE A 458 14.03 -10.69 -11.71
C PHE A 458 13.13 -10.06 -10.65
N PHE A 459 11.82 -10.04 -10.88
CA PHE A 459 10.88 -9.43 -9.94
C PHE A 459 11.00 -10.07 -8.56
N MET A 460 11.16 -11.39 -8.49
CA MET A 460 11.38 -12.14 -7.25
C MET A 460 12.60 -11.65 -6.45
N PHE A 461 13.67 -11.20 -7.13
CA PHE A 461 14.90 -10.76 -6.47
C PHE A 461 14.88 -9.27 -6.07
N TYR A 462 13.88 -8.49 -6.49
CA TYR A 462 13.62 -7.20 -5.83
C TYR A 462 13.20 -7.36 -4.35
N LEU A 463 12.89 -8.57 -3.87
CA LEU A 463 12.79 -8.86 -2.44
C LEU A 463 14.10 -8.59 -1.69
N TYR A 464 15.26 -8.96 -2.27
CA TYR A 464 16.59 -8.62 -1.73
C TYR A 464 16.82 -7.10 -1.77
N ALA A 465 16.36 -6.44 -2.83
CA ALA A 465 16.50 -4.98 -2.98
C ALA A 465 15.48 -4.14 -2.18
N ALA A 466 14.49 -4.75 -1.52
CA ALA A 466 13.29 -4.05 -1.03
C ALA A 466 13.59 -2.89 -0.09
N ALA A 467 14.64 -3.01 0.74
CA ALA A 467 15.10 -1.91 1.60
C ALA A 467 15.68 -0.74 0.79
N GLY A 468 16.51 -1.01 -0.23
CA GLY A 468 17.03 0.02 -1.15
C GLY A 468 15.91 0.72 -1.93
N VAL A 469 14.95 -0.05 -2.45
CA VAL A 469 13.76 0.48 -3.15
C VAL A 469 12.94 1.40 -2.22
N ARG A 470 12.69 0.95 -0.97
CA ARG A 470 12.01 1.76 0.05
C ARG A 470 12.73 3.08 0.34
N MET A 471 14.06 3.08 0.42
CA MET A 471 14.81 4.31 0.67
C MET A 471 14.74 5.27 -0.52
N GLY A 472 14.68 4.78 -1.76
CA GLY A 472 14.41 5.61 -2.95
C GLY A 472 13.03 6.25 -2.91
N ALA A 473 12.00 5.50 -2.50
CA ALA A 473 10.62 5.97 -2.38
C ALA A 473 10.47 7.05 -1.28
N LEU A 474 11.06 6.79 -0.10
CA LEU A 474 11.10 7.73 1.02
C LEU A 474 11.81 9.05 0.64
N SER A 475 12.93 8.94 -0.09
CA SER A 475 13.74 10.09 -0.54
C SER A 475 13.12 10.83 -1.74
N GLY A 476 12.01 10.33 -2.31
CA GLY A 476 11.39 10.85 -3.52
C GLY A 476 12.33 10.89 -4.72
N LEU A 477 13.17 9.87 -4.90
CA LEU A 477 14.18 9.80 -5.96
C LEU A 477 13.60 9.12 -7.21
N GLN A 478 13.85 9.68 -8.39
CA GLN A 478 13.46 9.04 -9.65
C GLN A 478 14.43 7.89 -9.98
N VAL A 479 14.05 6.67 -9.63
CA VAL A 479 14.72 5.43 -10.05
C VAL A 479 13.69 4.53 -10.73
N ILE A 480 14.07 3.90 -11.85
CA ILE A 480 13.20 3.01 -12.63
C ILE A 480 13.68 1.56 -12.49
N HIS A 481 12.88 0.75 -11.81
CA HIS A 481 13.16 -0.65 -11.53
C HIS A 481 12.52 -1.56 -12.60
N VAL A 482 13.32 -2.07 -13.53
CA VAL A 482 12.91 -3.09 -14.50
C VAL A 482 12.89 -4.45 -13.80
N ALA A 483 11.71 -5.03 -13.63
CA ALA A 483 11.45 -6.24 -12.87
C ALA A 483 10.87 -7.33 -13.79
N THR A 484 11.73 -8.17 -14.37
CA THR A 484 11.28 -9.20 -15.33
C THR A 484 10.94 -10.52 -14.65
N HIS A 485 10.30 -11.47 -15.35
CA HIS A 485 9.86 -12.75 -14.76
C HIS A 485 8.85 -12.49 -13.63
N ASP A 486 7.78 -11.76 -13.98
CA ASP A 486 6.83 -11.11 -13.08
C ASP A 486 5.87 -12.03 -12.30
N SER A 487 5.85 -13.34 -12.59
CA SER A 487 4.76 -14.23 -12.18
C SER A 487 5.16 -15.72 -12.25
N ILE A 488 4.22 -16.59 -11.90
CA ILE A 488 4.31 -18.05 -12.14
C ILE A 488 4.57 -18.42 -13.60
N GLY A 489 4.39 -17.50 -14.56
CA GLY A 489 4.79 -17.64 -15.96
C GLY A 489 6.29 -17.81 -16.19
N GLU A 490 7.13 -17.68 -15.16
CA GLU A 490 8.51 -18.18 -15.20
C GLU A 490 8.57 -19.70 -15.44
N GLY A 491 7.68 -20.48 -14.82
CA GLY A 491 7.63 -21.93 -15.00
C GLY A 491 8.83 -22.67 -14.38
N GLN A 492 9.77 -23.12 -15.19
CA GLN A 492 10.70 -24.22 -14.84
C GLN A 492 11.64 -23.95 -13.64
N ASN A 493 11.94 -22.68 -13.33
CA ASN A 493 12.79 -22.33 -12.18
C ASN A 493 12.07 -22.46 -10.82
N GLY A 494 10.75 -22.72 -10.84
CA GLY A 494 9.97 -23.10 -9.67
C GLY A 494 9.69 -21.96 -8.68
N PRO A 495 9.08 -22.27 -7.52
CA PRO A 495 8.51 -21.27 -6.62
C PRO A 495 9.52 -20.29 -6.01
N THR A 496 10.82 -20.60 -6.03
CA THR A 496 11.87 -19.67 -5.56
C THR A 496 12.14 -18.51 -6.52
N HIS A 497 11.62 -18.58 -7.75
CA HIS A 497 11.77 -17.57 -8.80
C HIS A 497 10.41 -16.99 -9.25
N GLN A 498 9.29 -17.46 -8.69
CA GLN A 498 7.93 -17.10 -9.11
C GLN A 498 7.29 -16.14 -8.10
N PRO A 499 7.14 -14.84 -8.43
CA PRO A 499 6.52 -13.86 -7.55
C PRO A 499 5.04 -14.19 -7.29
N VAL A 500 4.62 -14.07 -6.02
CA VAL A 500 3.21 -14.21 -5.61
C VAL A 500 2.72 -12.98 -4.83
N GLU A 501 3.52 -12.49 -3.89
CA GLU A 501 3.14 -11.44 -2.92
C GLU A 501 3.84 -10.09 -3.15
N LEU A 502 4.88 -10.05 -3.99
CA LEU A 502 5.72 -8.87 -4.17
C LEU A 502 4.97 -7.69 -4.78
N ASP A 503 3.98 -7.93 -5.63
CA ASP A 503 3.17 -6.85 -6.22
C ASP A 503 2.39 -6.07 -5.14
N SER A 504 2.00 -6.76 -4.07
CA SER A 504 1.32 -6.20 -2.91
C SER A 504 2.30 -5.48 -1.98
N LEU A 505 3.52 -6.00 -1.81
CA LEU A 505 4.61 -5.33 -1.10
C LEU A 505 4.93 -3.96 -1.74
N PHE A 506 5.11 -3.90 -3.06
CA PHE A 506 5.48 -2.66 -3.75
C PHE A 506 4.29 -1.71 -3.95
N ARG A 507 3.07 -2.20 -4.17
CA ARG A 507 1.86 -1.33 -4.24
C ARG A 507 1.48 -0.71 -2.90
N THR A 508 1.83 -1.33 -1.77
CA THR A 508 1.57 -0.76 -0.43
C THR A 508 2.68 0.17 0.06
N MET A 509 3.79 0.29 -0.69
CA MET A 509 4.87 1.22 -0.39
C MET A 509 4.43 2.67 -0.69
N PRO A 510 4.48 3.60 0.28
CA PRO A 510 4.18 5.00 0.02
C PRO A 510 5.14 5.62 -0.98
N ASN A 511 4.64 6.54 -1.82
CA ASN A 511 5.40 7.22 -2.87
C ASN A 511 6.11 6.26 -3.85
N PHE A 512 5.43 5.19 -4.27
CA PHE A 512 5.95 4.20 -5.22
C PHE A 512 4.97 3.93 -6.36
N GLN A 513 5.46 3.86 -7.60
CA GLN A 513 4.65 3.50 -8.77
C GLN A 513 4.94 2.07 -9.24
N TYR A 514 4.02 1.14 -9.00
CA TYR A 514 4.11 -0.22 -9.54
C TYR A 514 3.26 -0.35 -10.81
N ILE A 515 3.89 -0.62 -11.95
CA ILE A 515 3.28 -0.72 -13.28
C ILE A 515 3.57 -2.11 -13.83
N ARG A 516 2.54 -2.81 -14.32
CA ARG A 516 2.67 -4.16 -14.88
C ARG A 516 2.01 -4.23 -16.27
N PRO A 517 2.70 -3.79 -17.33
CA PRO A 517 2.13 -3.70 -18.68
C PRO A 517 1.80 -5.08 -19.27
N ALA A 518 0.68 -5.16 -19.99
CA ALA A 518 0.14 -6.37 -20.57
C ALA A 518 0.77 -6.76 -21.92
N ASP A 519 1.23 -5.79 -22.70
CA ASP A 519 1.78 -5.97 -24.05
C ASP A 519 2.80 -4.87 -24.42
N PRO A 520 3.45 -4.94 -25.60
CA PRO A 520 4.37 -3.91 -26.09
C PRO A 520 3.83 -2.47 -26.08
N GLU A 521 2.54 -2.25 -26.36
CA GLU A 521 1.94 -0.91 -26.37
C GLU A 521 1.83 -0.34 -24.95
N GLU A 522 1.46 -1.17 -23.96
CA GLU A 522 1.50 -0.75 -22.56
C GLU A 522 2.92 -0.57 -22.02
N VAL A 523 3.94 -1.27 -22.55
CA VAL A 523 5.35 -1.05 -22.15
C VAL A 523 5.80 0.38 -22.48
N ILE A 524 5.44 0.92 -23.65
CA ILE A 524 5.76 2.31 -24.02
C ILE A 524 5.05 3.29 -23.07
N GLY A 525 3.78 3.02 -22.75
CA GLY A 525 3.03 3.80 -21.78
C GLY A 525 3.63 3.75 -20.37
N ALA A 526 4.14 2.59 -19.93
CA ALA A 526 4.81 2.42 -18.65
C ALA A 526 6.10 3.25 -18.55
N TRP A 527 6.91 3.28 -19.62
CA TRP A 527 8.10 4.14 -19.69
C TRP A 527 7.75 5.63 -19.69
N SER A 528 6.69 6.06 -20.42
CA SER A 528 6.23 7.46 -20.40
C SER A 528 5.84 7.91 -18.99
N VAL A 529 5.09 7.07 -18.26
CA VAL A 529 4.68 7.34 -16.88
C VAL A 529 5.89 7.37 -15.93
N ALA A 530 6.80 6.41 -16.03
CA ALA A 530 7.98 6.33 -15.17
C ALA A 530 8.98 7.48 -15.38
N LEU A 531 9.18 7.92 -16.63
CA LEU A 531 10.06 9.05 -16.98
C LEU A 531 9.46 10.41 -16.59
N ALA A 532 8.13 10.53 -16.59
CA ALA A 532 7.43 11.69 -16.04
C ALA A 532 7.47 11.78 -14.50
N ALA A 533 7.72 10.66 -13.79
CA ALA A 533 7.70 10.57 -12.33
C ALA A 533 8.96 11.14 -11.64
N LYS A 534 9.27 12.43 -11.83
CA LYS A 534 10.51 13.07 -11.36
C LYS A 534 10.78 13.01 -9.83
N ASN A 535 9.76 12.76 -9.00
CA ASN A 535 9.87 12.73 -7.53
C ASN A 535 9.38 11.39 -6.90
N CYS A 536 9.28 10.33 -7.69
CA CYS A 536 8.73 9.04 -7.25
C CYS A 536 9.38 7.91 -8.06
N PRO A 537 10.01 6.90 -7.43
CA PRO A 537 10.53 5.75 -8.15
C PRO A 537 9.38 4.90 -8.71
N SER A 538 9.69 4.22 -9.81
CA SER A 538 8.75 3.37 -10.55
C SER A 538 9.31 1.96 -10.68
N MET A 539 8.45 0.95 -10.73
CA MET A 539 8.79 -0.42 -11.13
C MET A 539 7.95 -0.83 -12.33
N ILE A 540 8.62 -1.28 -13.38
CA ILE A 540 7.99 -1.84 -14.59
C ILE A 540 8.16 -3.35 -14.52
N SER A 541 7.07 -4.04 -14.19
CA SER A 541 7.00 -5.48 -13.96
C SER A 541 6.60 -6.22 -15.24
N LEU A 542 7.45 -7.12 -15.71
CA LEU A 542 7.48 -7.58 -17.11
C LEU A 542 7.45 -9.11 -17.23
N ALA A 543 6.50 -9.60 -18.02
CA ALA A 543 6.30 -11.01 -18.29
C ALA A 543 7.47 -11.60 -19.08
N ARG A 544 7.83 -12.85 -18.73
CA ARG A 544 8.90 -13.64 -19.36
C ARG A 544 8.55 -14.08 -20.78
N ASP A 545 7.33 -14.57 -20.94
CA ASP A 545 6.83 -15.21 -22.15
C ASP A 545 5.87 -14.27 -22.90
N PRO A 546 5.73 -14.40 -24.23
CA PRO A 546 4.77 -13.60 -25.01
C PRO A 546 3.33 -13.93 -24.64
N PRO A 547 2.39 -12.97 -24.76
CA PRO A 547 0.98 -13.32 -24.76
C PRO A 547 0.65 -14.18 -25.99
N ALA A 548 -0.24 -15.16 -25.85
CA ALA A 548 -0.55 -16.13 -26.89
C ALA A 548 -1.10 -15.50 -28.18
N THR A 549 -1.69 -14.30 -28.09
CA THR A 549 -2.10 -13.46 -29.24
C THR A 549 -1.87 -11.99 -28.92
N LYS A 550 -1.75 -11.14 -29.96
CA LYS A 550 -1.70 -9.67 -29.79
C LYS A 550 -3.00 -9.19 -29.15
N LEU A 551 -2.88 -8.35 -28.12
CA LEU A 551 -4.04 -7.81 -27.40
C LEU A 551 -4.71 -6.70 -28.24
N PRO A 552 -6.04 -6.71 -28.41
CA PRO A 552 -6.75 -5.65 -29.12
C PRO A 552 -6.98 -4.44 -28.19
N GLY A 553 -6.82 -3.23 -28.71
CA GLY A 553 -7.25 -1.99 -28.04
C GLY A 553 -6.36 -1.51 -26.88
N THR A 554 -5.14 -2.03 -26.75
CA THR A 554 -4.11 -1.43 -25.88
C THR A 554 -3.73 -0.03 -26.36
N ASN A 555 -3.33 0.86 -25.44
CA ASN A 555 -3.02 2.26 -25.77
C ASN A 555 -2.05 2.90 -24.75
N ARG A 556 -0.85 3.28 -25.21
CA ARG A 556 0.23 3.87 -24.40
C ARG A 556 -0.20 5.13 -23.63
N HIS A 557 -1.02 5.99 -24.23
CA HIS A 557 -1.45 7.27 -23.62
C HIS A 557 -2.57 7.09 -22.58
N MET A 558 -3.15 5.90 -22.48
CA MET A 558 -4.17 5.56 -21.47
C MET A 558 -3.56 4.91 -20.23
N VAL A 559 -2.34 4.35 -20.30
CA VAL A 559 -1.61 3.77 -19.16
C VAL A 559 -1.46 4.76 -18.00
N ARG A 560 -1.27 6.06 -18.29
CA ARG A 560 -1.21 7.14 -17.28
C ARG A 560 -2.46 7.31 -16.40
N LYS A 561 -3.58 6.67 -16.75
CA LYS A 561 -4.81 6.64 -15.93
C LYS A 561 -4.79 5.53 -14.88
N GLY A 562 -3.78 4.66 -14.86
CA GLY A 562 -3.69 3.47 -14.01
C GLY A 562 -4.61 2.32 -14.45
N GLY A 563 -5.69 2.63 -15.17
CA GLY A 563 -6.57 1.66 -15.79
C GLY A 563 -7.44 2.27 -16.91
N TYR A 564 -7.80 1.44 -17.89
CA TYR A 564 -8.61 1.82 -19.05
C TYR A 564 -9.33 0.63 -19.69
N ILE A 565 -10.30 0.93 -20.56
CA ILE A 565 -11.09 -0.07 -21.30
C ILE A 565 -10.28 -0.52 -22.52
N LEU A 566 -10.09 -1.83 -22.66
CA LEU A 566 -9.23 -2.47 -23.65
C LEU A 566 -10.05 -3.06 -24.80
N SER A 567 -11.11 -3.80 -24.47
CA SER A 567 -12.15 -4.19 -25.40
C SER A 567 -13.47 -3.63 -24.89
N GLU A 568 -13.93 -2.54 -25.47
CA GLU A 568 -15.29 -2.07 -25.24
C GLU A 568 -16.26 -2.99 -25.99
N VAL A 569 -17.39 -3.29 -25.35
CA VAL A 569 -18.53 -3.87 -26.04
C VAL A 569 -19.78 -3.09 -25.68
N GLU A 570 -20.42 -2.65 -26.74
CA GLU A 570 -21.85 -2.42 -26.82
C GLU A 570 -22.59 -3.52 -26.01
N ASN A 571 -23.12 -3.18 -24.84
CA ASN A 571 -23.80 -4.02 -23.85
C ASN A 571 -22.89 -5.00 -23.06
N PRO A 572 -21.97 -4.60 -22.15
CA PRO A 572 -21.13 -5.57 -21.44
C PRO A 572 -21.88 -6.27 -20.31
N GLN A 573 -22.29 -7.53 -20.52
CA GLN A 573 -22.80 -8.42 -19.48
C GLN A 573 -21.75 -8.63 -18.38
N ILE A 574 -20.49 -8.78 -18.80
CA ILE A 574 -19.35 -8.97 -17.92
C ILE A 574 -18.33 -7.87 -18.20
N THR A 575 -17.68 -7.35 -17.16
CA THR A 575 -16.41 -6.62 -17.28
C THR A 575 -15.35 -7.45 -16.59
N LEU A 576 -14.35 -7.92 -17.35
CA LEU A 576 -13.17 -8.59 -16.82
C LEU A 576 -12.10 -7.54 -16.57
N VAL A 577 -11.62 -7.47 -15.33
CA VAL A 577 -10.57 -6.53 -14.91
C VAL A 577 -9.29 -7.32 -14.64
N SER A 578 -8.16 -6.89 -15.22
CA SER A 578 -6.87 -7.56 -15.06
C SER A 578 -5.68 -6.60 -15.22
N CYS A 579 -4.45 -7.11 -15.14
CA CYS A 579 -3.20 -6.39 -15.46
C CYS A 579 -2.10 -7.38 -15.88
N GLY A 580 -1.02 -6.91 -16.51
CA GLY A 580 0.10 -7.75 -16.91
C GLY A 580 -0.29 -8.90 -17.86
N SER A 581 0.42 -10.03 -17.73
CA SER A 581 0.18 -11.23 -18.52
C SER A 581 -1.26 -11.77 -18.43
N GLU A 582 -2.01 -11.46 -17.38
CA GLU A 582 -3.37 -11.99 -17.19
C GLU A 582 -4.43 -11.30 -18.05
N VAL A 583 -4.13 -10.12 -18.63
CA VAL A 583 -5.04 -9.45 -19.58
C VAL A 583 -5.30 -10.32 -20.81
N GLN A 584 -4.33 -11.12 -21.26
CA GLN A 584 -4.55 -12.06 -22.37
C GLN A 584 -5.64 -13.09 -22.06
N PHE A 585 -5.69 -13.58 -20.82
CA PHE A 585 -6.70 -14.54 -20.39
C PHE A 585 -8.06 -13.86 -20.20
N ALA A 586 -8.08 -12.59 -19.79
CA ALA A 586 -9.30 -11.78 -19.78
C ALA A 586 -9.84 -11.54 -21.21
N VAL A 587 -8.98 -11.24 -22.19
CA VAL A 587 -9.35 -11.09 -23.61
C VAL A 587 -9.85 -12.41 -24.21
N GLU A 588 -9.17 -13.53 -23.95
CA GLU A 588 -9.58 -14.83 -24.47
C GLU A 588 -10.88 -15.34 -23.81
N ALA A 589 -11.03 -15.14 -22.50
CA ALA A 589 -12.29 -15.40 -21.81
C ALA A 589 -13.43 -14.54 -22.39
N ALA A 590 -13.19 -13.24 -22.63
CA ALA A 590 -14.17 -12.36 -23.25
C ALA A 590 -14.57 -12.83 -24.66
N LYS A 591 -13.63 -13.27 -25.50
CA LYS A 591 -13.93 -13.84 -26.84
C LYS A 591 -14.84 -15.06 -26.75
N ARG A 592 -14.55 -16.00 -25.83
CA ARG A 592 -15.36 -17.23 -25.65
C ARG A 592 -16.76 -16.89 -25.14
N LEU A 593 -16.84 -16.03 -24.12
CA LEU A 593 -18.10 -15.52 -23.59
C LEU A 593 -18.91 -14.83 -24.69
N ASN A 594 -18.30 -13.96 -25.50
CA ASN A 594 -18.95 -13.32 -26.66
C ASN A 594 -19.49 -14.37 -27.66
N GLY A 595 -18.73 -15.42 -27.96
CA GLY A 595 -19.16 -16.53 -28.83
C GLY A 595 -20.30 -17.37 -28.25
N GLU A 596 -20.41 -17.44 -26.92
CA GLU A 596 -21.53 -18.05 -26.18
C GLU A 596 -22.71 -17.06 -25.96
N GLY A 597 -22.68 -15.86 -26.55
CA GLY A 597 -23.73 -14.84 -26.43
C GLY A 597 -23.67 -13.97 -25.16
N LEU A 598 -22.59 -14.07 -24.38
CA LEU A 598 -22.30 -13.27 -23.19
C LEU A 598 -21.38 -12.10 -23.54
N SER A 599 -21.96 -10.98 -23.96
CA SER A 599 -21.21 -9.77 -24.33
C SER A 599 -20.28 -9.32 -23.18
N THR A 600 -18.97 -9.28 -23.41
CA THR A 600 -17.96 -9.10 -22.34
C THR A 600 -16.95 -7.99 -22.68
N ARG A 601 -16.91 -6.96 -21.83
CA ARG A 601 -15.88 -5.90 -21.84
C ARG A 601 -14.63 -6.40 -21.13
N VAL A 602 -13.47 -5.95 -21.62
CA VAL A 602 -12.18 -6.13 -20.94
C VAL A 602 -11.64 -4.77 -20.53
N VAL A 603 -11.19 -4.68 -19.28
CA VAL A 603 -10.60 -3.50 -18.65
C VAL A 603 -9.27 -3.89 -18.02
N SER A 604 -8.29 -3.00 -18.12
CA SER A 604 -7.09 -3.00 -17.28
C SER A 604 -7.37 -2.04 -16.10
N ALA A 605 -7.44 -2.48 -14.82
CA ALA A 605 -7.76 -1.61 -13.64
C ALA A 605 -7.61 -2.32 -12.26
N GLY A 606 -7.92 -1.64 -11.14
CA GLY A 606 -8.06 -2.28 -9.80
C GLY A 606 -8.71 -1.46 -8.65
N PHE A 607 -9.21 -2.21 -7.64
CA PHE A 607 -9.56 -1.87 -6.23
C PHE A 607 -11.02 -1.60 -5.72
N LEU A 608 -11.15 -1.53 -4.38
CA LEU A 608 -12.16 -2.16 -3.47
C LEU A 608 -12.53 -1.23 -2.27
N LEU A 609 -13.65 -1.43 -1.51
CA LEU A 609 -14.02 -0.42 -0.49
C LEU A 609 -14.83 -0.73 0.81
N PHE A 610 -15.67 -1.77 0.88
CA PHE A 610 -16.88 -1.74 1.74
C PHE A 610 -16.69 -1.98 3.26
N GLY A 611 -16.05 -3.07 3.67
CA GLY A 611 -16.30 -3.78 4.95
C GLY A 611 -15.93 -3.15 6.29
N PHE A 612 -15.58 -1.87 6.30
CA PHE A 612 -14.77 -1.30 7.37
C PHE A 612 -15.51 -1.20 8.71
N ASP A 613 -16.79 -0.88 8.72
CA ASP A 613 -17.52 -0.64 9.97
C ASP A 613 -17.65 -1.89 10.88
N GLN A 614 -17.87 -3.09 10.32
CA GLN A 614 -18.23 -4.27 11.13
C GLN A 614 -17.13 -4.71 12.12
N GLY A 615 -15.85 -4.59 11.76
CA GLY A 615 -14.75 -4.97 12.66
C GLY A 615 -14.27 -3.84 13.58
N VAL A 616 -14.78 -2.60 13.41
CA VAL A 616 -14.22 -1.45 14.14
C VAL A 616 -14.46 -1.58 15.65
N PHE A 617 -15.65 -2.02 16.10
CA PHE A 617 -15.97 -2.08 17.53
C PHE A 617 -15.33 -3.23 18.31
N GLY A 618 -14.85 -4.30 17.65
CA GLY A 618 -14.29 -5.47 18.33
C GLY A 618 -13.09 -5.15 19.24
N GLY A 619 -12.25 -4.18 18.86
CA GLY A 619 -11.15 -3.70 19.70
C GLY A 619 -11.49 -2.51 20.60
N LEU A 620 -12.47 -1.68 20.22
CA LEU A 620 -12.81 -0.44 20.93
C LEU A 620 -13.40 -0.68 22.32
N LEU A 621 -14.17 -1.75 22.49
CA LEU A 621 -14.83 -2.07 23.76
C LEU A 621 -13.87 -2.51 24.87
N SER A 622 -12.64 -2.90 24.49
CA SER A 622 -11.54 -3.18 25.42
C SER A 622 -10.52 -2.02 25.49
N ASN A 623 -10.71 -0.95 24.71
CA ASN A 623 -9.77 0.17 24.66
C ASN A 623 -9.87 1.02 25.95
N LYS A 624 -8.74 1.24 26.63
CA LYS A 624 -8.71 1.91 27.93
C LYS A 624 -9.23 3.36 27.88
N PRO A 625 -8.74 4.26 26.99
CA PRO A 625 -9.28 5.62 26.86
C PRO A 625 -10.77 5.68 26.45
N PHE A 626 -11.27 4.67 25.72
CA PHE A 626 -12.71 4.54 25.44
C PHE A 626 -13.49 4.25 26.73
N LEU A 627 -13.06 3.24 27.49
CA LEU A 627 -13.70 2.87 28.76
C LEU A 627 -13.66 4.02 29.78
N GLU A 628 -12.54 4.73 29.90
CA GLU A 628 -12.39 5.91 30.76
C GLU A 628 -13.34 7.05 30.33
N THR A 629 -13.44 7.35 29.02
CA THR A 629 -14.32 8.41 28.51
C THR A 629 -15.81 8.13 28.80
N PHE A 630 -16.23 6.86 28.77
CA PHE A 630 -17.62 6.46 28.99
C PHE A 630 -17.90 5.91 30.39
N ASN A 631 -17.01 6.18 31.36
CA ASN A 631 -17.14 5.79 32.77
C ASN A 631 -17.36 4.28 32.97
N HIS A 632 -16.49 3.46 32.36
CA HIS A 632 -16.44 2.01 32.45
C HIS A 632 -17.82 1.34 32.27
N PRO A 633 -18.43 1.45 31.07
CA PRO A 633 -19.77 0.91 30.81
C PRO A 633 -19.84 -0.59 31.10
N SER A 634 -20.89 -1.03 31.80
CA SER A 634 -21.14 -2.45 32.07
C SER A 634 -21.34 -3.25 30.78
N SER A 635 -21.25 -4.58 30.82
CA SER A 635 -21.44 -5.43 29.63
C SER A 635 -22.78 -5.20 28.94
N THR A 636 -23.86 -5.02 29.69
CA THR A 636 -25.17 -4.62 29.14
C THR A 636 -25.10 -3.29 28.38
N VAL A 637 -24.39 -2.29 28.91
CA VAL A 637 -24.21 -0.99 28.24
C VAL A 637 -23.27 -1.11 27.04
N GLN A 638 -22.22 -1.93 27.10
CA GLN A 638 -21.34 -2.21 25.96
C GLN A 638 -22.12 -2.89 24.82
N GLY A 639 -22.95 -3.89 25.12
CA GLY A 639 -23.86 -4.53 24.16
C GLY A 639 -24.81 -3.53 23.51
N GLN A 640 -25.42 -2.64 24.30
CA GLN A 640 -26.28 -1.56 23.80
C GLN A 640 -25.53 -0.53 22.94
N ILE A 641 -24.29 -0.17 23.29
CA ILE A 641 -23.46 0.70 22.45
C ILE A 641 -23.27 0.06 21.08
N VAL A 642 -22.81 -1.20 20.98
CA VAL A 642 -22.63 -1.85 19.66
C VAL A 642 -23.96 -1.95 18.92
N ALA A 643 -24.98 -2.51 19.55
CA ALA A 643 -26.27 -2.85 18.94
C ALA A 643 -27.12 -1.63 18.55
N SER A 644 -26.88 -0.44 19.14
CA SER A 644 -27.59 0.80 18.78
C SER A 644 -27.45 1.18 17.30
N TYR A 645 -26.36 0.75 16.65
CA TYR A 645 -26.18 0.89 15.21
C TYR A 645 -27.15 0.02 14.40
N ASP A 646 -27.42 -1.21 14.84
CA ASP A 646 -28.34 -2.12 14.15
C ASP A 646 -29.78 -1.60 14.21
N ILE A 647 -30.17 -0.91 15.30
CA ILE A 647 -31.44 -0.15 15.36
C ILE A 647 -31.49 0.89 14.24
N GLY A 648 -30.39 1.62 14.05
CA GLY A 648 -30.22 2.53 12.91
C GLY A 648 -30.38 1.80 11.58
N CYS A 649 -29.69 0.67 11.38
CA CYS A 649 -29.78 -0.13 10.15
C CYS A 649 -31.21 -0.60 9.86
N ILE A 650 -31.96 -1.05 10.88
CA ILE A 650 -33.38 -1.42 10.75
C ILE A 650 -34.22 -0.21 10.31
N ILE A 651 -34.05 0.95 10.96
CA ILE A 651 -34.76 2.19 10.60
C ILE A 651 -34.42 2.62 9.17
N GLY A 652 -33.14 2.64 8.80
CA GLY A 652 -32.68 2.99 7.44
C GLY A 652 -33.20 2.04 6.37
N THR A 653 -33.24 0.73 6.66
CA THR A 653 -33.84 -0.32 5.80
C THR A 653 -35.33 -0.03 5.57
N ILE A 654 -36.09 0.26 6.64
CA ILE A 654 -37.53 0.58 6.56
C ILE A 654 -37.77 1.91 5.83
N LEU A 655 -36.98 2.95 6.10
CA LEU A 655 -37.10 4.24 5.40
C LEU A 655 -36.81 4.10 3.90
N SER A 656 -35.77 3.35 3.52
CA SER A 656 -35.49 3.06 2.11
C SER A 656 -36.61 2.28 1.41
N MET A 657 -37.37 1.44 2.13
CA MET A 657 -38.54 0.75 1.57
C MET A 657 -39.66 1.73 1.13
N PHE A 658 -39.84 2.86 1.82
CA PHE A 658 -40.89 3.86 1.48
C PHE A 658 -40.39 5.01 0.60
N PHE A 659 -39.13 5.43 0.79
CA PHE A 659 -38.56 6.62 0.14
C PHE A 659 -37.53 6.32 -0.95
N GLY A 660 -36.92 5.12 -0.99
CA GLY A 660 -35.90 4.76 -1.98
C GLY A 660 -36.42 4.80 -3.42
N ASP A 661 -37.64 4.33 -3.65
CA ASP A 661 -38.32 4.43 -4.96
C ASP A 661 -38.82 5.85 -5.29
N ARG A 662 -38.80 6.79 -4.33
CA ARG A 662 -39.10 8.21 -4.58
C ARG A 662 -37.84 9.01 -4.93
N LEU A 663 -36.72 8.73 -4.26
CA LEU A 663 -35.46 9.46 -4.41
C LEU A 663 -34.59 8.99 -5.59
N GLY A 664 -34.68 7.71 -5.96
CA GLY A 664 -33.72 7.08 -6.87
C GLY A 664 -32.56 6.45 -6.11
N ARG A 665 -31.87 5.49 -6.73
CA ARG A 665 -30.83 4.69 -6.07
C ARG A 665 -29.60 5.51 -5.78
N ARG A 666 -29.15 6.33 -6.73
CA ARG A 666 -27.95 7.19 -6.60
C ARG A 666 -28.11 8.18 -5.44
N TRP A 667 -29.26 8.84 -5.36
CA TRP A 667 -29.56 9.76 -4.26
C TRP A 667 -29.80 9.05 -2.92
N CYS A 668 -30.35 7.84 -2.93
CA CYS A 668 -30.46 7.02 -1.73
C CYS A 668 -29.07 6.63 -1.17
N ILE A 669 -28.12 6.25 -2.04
CA ILE A 669 -26.73 5.95 -1.65
C ILE A 669 -26.01 7.23 -1.16
N LEU A 670 -26.14 8.36 -1.88
CA LEU A 670 -25.52 9.63 -1.47
C LEU A 670 -26.04 10.13 -0.12
N SER A 671 -27.35 10.06 0.11
CA SER A 671 -27.95 10.45 1.39
C SER A 671 -27.61 9.45 2.50
N GLY A 672 -27.59 8.15 2.21
CA GLY A 672 -27.14 7.12 3.16
C GLY A 672 -25.68 7.33 3.60
N CYS A 673 -24.76 7.56 2.66
CA CYS A 673 -23.38 7.90 2.99
C CYS A 673 -23.23 9.24 3.72
N ALA A 674 -23.99 10.28 3.37
CA ALA A 674 -23.94 11.57 4.08
C ALA A 674 -24.41 11.43 5.54
N VAL A 675 -25.50 10.68 5.77
CA VAL A 675 -26.01 10.34 7.10
C VAL A 675 -24.98 9.49 7.88
N LEU A 676 -24.30 8.56 7.20
CA LEU A 676 -23.21 7.77 7.79
C LEU A 676 -22.04 8.66 8.24
N VAL A 677 -21.58 9.60 7.40
CA VAL A 677 -20.52 10.56 7.76
C VAL A 677 -20.92 11.41 8.97
N VAL A 678 -22.16 11.91 9.02
CA VAL A 678 -22.66 12.66 10.20
C VAL A 678 -22.62 11.78 11.45
N GLY A 679 -23.11 10.54 11.38
CA GLY A 679 -23.07 9.60 12.50
C GLY A 679 -21.65 9.20 12.93
N GLY A 680 -20.71 9.06 11.99
CA GLY A 680 -19.29 8.78 12.28
C GLY A 680 -18.59 9.96 12.96
N ILE A 681 -18.86 11.19 12.52
CA ILE A 681 -18.39 12.42 13.19
C ILE A 681 -18.96 12.52 14.61
N MET A 682 -20.26 12.27 14.79
CA MET A 682 -20.91 12.29 16.12
C MET A 682 -20.32 11.24 17.06
N GLN A 683 -20.03 10.02 16.57
CA GLN A 683 -19.34 8.97 17.33
C GLN A 683 -17.94 9.42 17.76
N ALA A 684 -17.11 9.87 16.83
CA ALA A 684 -15.72 10.28 17.10
C ALA A 684 -15.62 11.53 18.00
N ALA A 685 -16.61 12.43 17.93
CA ALA A 685 -16.68 13.64 18.75
C ALA A 685 -17.34 13.45 20.13
N SER A 686 -17.81 12.24 20.45
CA SER A 686 -18.56 12.00 21.69
C SER A 686 -17.69 11.98 22.96
N TYR A 687 -18.28 12.41 24.08
CA TYR A 687 -17.69 12.45 25.43
C TYR A 687 -18.63 11.84 26.49
N SER A 688 -19.79 11.30 26.09
CA SER A 688 -20.73 10.61 26.96
C SER A 688 -21.58 9.62 26.16
N ILE A 689 -22.20 8.66 26.85
CA ILE A 689 -22.87 7.51 26.23
C ILE A 689 -24.04 7.94 25.32
N GLY A 690 -24.78 9.00 25.68
CA GLY A 690 -25.91 9.50 24.89
C GLY A 690 -25.51 9.90 23.45
N PRO A 691 -24.62 10.87 23.25
CA PRO A 691 -24.08 11.23 21.93
C PRO A 691 -23.45 10.07 21.15
N MET A 692 -22.79 9.12 21.83
CA MET A 692 -22.27 7.90 21.20
C MET A 692 -23.41 7.03 20.62
N ILE A 693 -24.44 6.72 21.42
CA ILE A 693 -25.62 5.96 20.97
C ILE A 693 -26.35 6.68 19.85
N VAL A 694 -26.58 7.99 19.96
CA VAL A 694 -27.24 8.78 18.90
C VAL A 694 -26.40 8.76 17.61
N GLY A 695 -25.08 8.97 17.70
CA GLY A 695 -24.18 8.89 16.55
C GLY A 695 -24.17 7.50 15.89
N ARG A 696 -24.31 6.43 16.68
CA ARG A 696 -24.43 5.05 16.16
C ARG A 696 -25.78 4.79 15.48
N VAL A 697 -26.90 5.21 16.08
CA VAL A 697 -28.22 5.13 15.42
C VAL A 697 -28.20 5.92 14.10
N VAL A 698 -27.65 7.14 14.09
CA VAL A 698 -27.54 7.96 12.88
C VAL A 698 -26.66 7.27 11.82
N ALA A 699 -25.46 6.78 12.19
CA ALA A 699 -24.60 6.06 11.24
C ALA A 699 -25.29 4.81 10.67
N GLY A 700 -26.00 4.09 11.53
CA GLY A 700 -26.77 2.91 11.18
C GLY A 700 -27.91 3.22 10.21
N VAL A 701 -28.63 4.34 10.36
CA VAL A 701 -29.64 4.77 9.37
C VAL A 701 -29.00 4.93 8.00
N GLY A 702 -27.84 5.58 7.93
CA GLY A 702 -27.09 5.73 6.70
C GLY A 702 -26.68 4.40 6.06
N ASN A 703 -26.13 3.47 6.86
CA ASN A 703 -25.74 2.15 6.38
C ASN A 703 -26.93 1.25 6.02
N GLY A 704 -28.03 1.31 6.77
CA GLY A 704 -29.28 0.59 6.47
C GLY A 704 -29.88 1.03 5.14
N MET A 705 -29.86 2.34 4.85
CA MET A 705 -30.27 2.86 3.54
C MET A 705 -29.39 2.30 2.42
N ASN A 706 -28.06 2.34 2.60
CA ASN A 706 -27.08 1.79 1.65
C ASN A 706 -27.20 0.27 1.46
N THR A 707 -27.54 -0.48 2.51
CA THR A 707 -27.67 -1.95 2.48
C THR A 707 -28.84 -2.42 1.60
N ILE A 708 -29.86 -1.58 1.38
CA ILE A 708 -30.84 -1.80 0.30
C ILE A 708 -30.34 -1.19 -1.01
N ALA A 709 -29.94 0.09 -0.98
CA ALA A 709 -29.75 0.87 -2.20
C ALA A 709 -28.61 0.35 -3.08
N ILE A 710 -27.50 -0.12 -2.48
CA ILE A 710 -26.33 -0.63 -3.22
C ILE A 710 -26.66 -1.97 -3.91
N PRO A 711 -27.15 -3.04 -3.24
CA PRO A 711 -27.52 -4.27 -3.93
C PRO A 711 -28.63 -4.08 -4.98
N VAL A 712 -29.60 -3.21 -4.71
CA VAL A 712 -30.68 -2.94 -5.67
C VAL A 712 -30.13 -2.19 -6.89
N TRP A 713 -29.36 -1.11 -6.70
CA TRP A 713 -28.66 -0.41 -7.78
C TRP A 713 -27.80 -1.35 -8.60
N GLN A 714 -26.98 -2.16 -7.94
CA GLN A 714 -26.12 -3.15 -8.57
C GLN A 714 -26.93 -4.21 -9.32
N SER A 715 -28.11 -4.61 -8.83
CA SER A 715 -28.98 -5.55 -9.54
C SER A 715 -29.73 -4.94 -10.73
N GLU A 716 -30.04 -3.64 -10.69
CA GLU A 716 -30.77 -2.88 -11.72
C GLU A 716 -29.84 -2.30 -12.79
N THR A 717 -28.53 -2.17 -12.50
CA THR A 717 -27.50 -1.69 -13.44
C THR A 717 -26.55 -2.77 -13.94
N ALA A 718 -26.33 -3.84 -13.15
CA ALA A 718 -25.57 -4.99 -13.62
C ALA A 718 -26.46 -6.02 -14.33
N LYS A 719 -25.83 -6.69 -15.28
CA LYS A 719 -26.52 -7.56 -16.23
C LYS A 719 -26.90 -8.91 -15.60
N PRO A 720 -28.01 -9.54 -16.02
CA PRO A 720 -28.57 -10.71 -15.34
C PRO A 720 -27.57 -11.86 -15.12
N THR A 721 -26.72 -12.13 -16.11
CA THR A 721 -25.76 -13.25 -16.12
C THR A 721 -24.57 -13.06 -15.17
N ASN A 722 -24.40 -11.86 -14.61
CA ASN A 722 -23.26 -11.51 -13.77
C ASN A 722 -23.65 -11.09 -12.34
N ARG A 723 -24.95 -10.91 -12.10
CA ARG A 723 -25.54 -10.45 -10.83
C ARG A 723 -25.07 -11.28 -9.63
N GLY A 724 -25.04 -12.61 -9.74
CA GLY A 724 -24.60 -13.50 -8.66
C GLY A 724 -23.13 -13.30 -8.25
N LYS A 725 -22.21 -13.24 -9.22
CA LYS A 725 -20.77 -13.04 -8.96
C LYS A 725 -20.50 -11.68 -8.33
N LEU A 726 -21.19 -10.65 -8.80
CA LEU A 726 -21.07 -9.28 -8.28
C LEU A 726 -21.61 -9.12 -6.85
N ILE A 727 -22.67 -9.86 -6.49
CA ILE A 727 -23.17 -9.96 -5.10
C ILE A 727 -22.14 -10.65 -4.19
N VAL A 728 -21.51 -11.75 -4.64
CA VAL A 728 -20.47 -12.41 -3.81
C VAL A 728 -19.22 -11.54 -3.66
N LEU A 729 -18.81 -10.82 -4.71
CA LEU A 729 -17.70 -9.86 -4.62
C LEU A 729 -17.98 -8.73 -3.63
N GLN A 730 -19.23 -8.24 -3.55
CA GLN A 730 -19.65 -7.28 -2.53
C GLN A 730 -19.40 -7.83 -1.10
N LEU A 731 -19.71 -9.09 -0.85
CA LEU A 731 -19.52 -9.72 0.47
C LEU A 731 -18.05 -9.96 0.82
N VAL A 732 -17.20 -10.34 -0.13
CA VAL A 732 -15.73 -10.38 0.08
C VAL A 732 -15.20 -8.98 0.41
N THR A 733 -15.70 -7.97 -0.29
CA THR A 733 -15.39 -6.55 -0.03
C THR A 733 -15.89 -6.11 1.35
N ASN A 734 -16.96 -6.73 1.88
CA ASN A 734 -17.44 -6.53 3.25
C ASN A 734 -16.55 -7.19 4.32
N ILE A 735 -15.80 -8.25 3.99
CA ILE A 735 -14.87 -8.86 4.96
C ILE A 735 -13.52 -8.13 4.94
N PHE A 736 -13.08 -7.63 3.79
CA PHE A 736 -11.80 -6.92 3.67
C PHE A 736 -11.69 -5.73 4.65
N GLY A 737 -12.76 -4.98 4.88
CA GLY A 737 -12.74 -3.91 5.87
C GLY A 737 -12.80 -4.38 7.34
N ILE A 738 -13.37 -5.56 7.64
CA ILE A 738 -13.24 -6.21 8.96
C ILE A 738 -11.77 -6.53 9.22
N VAL A 739 -11.06 -7.04 8.20
CA VAL A 739 -9.62 -7.29 8.27
C VAL A 739 -8.84 -6.00 8.53
N ILE A 740 -9.10 -4.92 7.78
CA ILE A 740 -8.46 -3.61 8.01
C ILE A 740 -8.69 -3.15 9.45
N THR A 741 -9.91 -3.25 9.96
CA THR A 741 -10.24 -2.74 11.30
C THR A 741 -9.69 -3.58 12.44
N ASN A 742 -9.61 -4.90 12.32
CA ASN A 742 -8.93 -5.73 13.32
C ASN A 742 -7.42 -5.44 13.37
N TRP A 743 -6.76 -5.30 12.22
CA TRP A 743 -5.34 -4.90 12.17
C TRP A 743 -5.11 -3.47 12.68
N MET A 744 -6.01 -2.54 12.37
CA MET A 744 -5.95 -1.17 12.88
C MET A 744 -6.18 -1.12 14.40
N ASN A 745 -7.14 -1.88 14.93
CA ASN A 745 -7.38 -2.01 16.38
C ASN A 745 -6.17 -2.59 17.11
N PHE A 746 -5.48 -3.58 16.51
CA PHE A 746 -4.18 -4.05 17.00
C PHE A 746 -3.11 -2.95 16.93
N GLY A 747 -3.00 -2.22 15.81
CA GLY A 747 -2.06 -1.10 15.65
C GLY A 747 -2.26 0.02 16.69
N PHE A 748 -3.50 0.31 17.08
CA PHE A 748 -3.77 1.30 18.12
C PHE A 748 -3.42 0.86 19.55
N THR A 749 -3.05 -0.42 19.77
CA THR A 749 -2.49 -0.86 21.07
C THR A 749 -1.12 -0.26 21.37
N TYR A 750 -0.39 0.23 20.36
CA TYR A 750 0.91 0.89 20.54
C TYR A 750 0.79 2.33 21.09
N ILE A 751 -0.40 2.93 21.10
CA ILE A 751 -0.67 4.25 21.73
C ILE A 751 -1.80 4.20 22.76
N PRO A 752 -1.67 3.37 23.82
CA PRO A 752 -2.78 2.92 24.66
C PRO A 752 -3.40 4.00 25.56
N ASN A 753 -2.76 5.16 25.73
CA ASN A 753 -3.24 6.25 26.58
C ASN A 753 -3.79 7.45 25.77
N SER A 754 -3.86 7.35 24.44
CA SER A 754 -4.34 8.45 23.58
C SER A 754 -5.82 8.25 23.19
N PRO A 755 -6.70 9.25 23.33
CA PRO A 755 -8.08 9.20 22.81
C PRO A 755 -8.14 8.94 21.29
N VAL A 756 -7.06 9.20 20.55
CA VAL A 756 -6.93 8.86 19.12
C VAL A 756 -7.11 7.35 18.89
N SER A 757 -6.69 6.51 19.84
CA SER A 757 -6.76 5.03 19.73
C SER A 757 -8.17 4.47 19.53
N TRP A 758 -9.21 5.22 19.91
CA TRP A 758 -10.61 4.86 19.65
C TRP A 758 -11.32 5.85 18.72
N ARG A 759 -10.95 7.14 18.75
CA ARG A 759 -11.59 8.17 17.90
C ARG A 759 -11.18 8.07 16.44
N PHE A 760 -9.91 7.72 16.13
CA PHE A 760 -9.48 7.58 14.74
C PHE A 760 -10.18 6.42 14.03
N PRO A 761 -10.26 5.19 14.60
CA PRO A 761 -11.05 4.11 14.02
C PRO A 761 -12.47 4.53 13.64
N LEU A 762 -13.17 5.25 14.54
CA LEU A 762 -14.53 5.73 14.31
C LEU A 762 -14.60 6.87 13.29
N ALA A 763 -13.61 7.77 13.26
CA ALA A 763 -13.55 8.81 12.23
C ALA A 763 -13.23 8.24 10.85
N PHE A 764 -12.39 7.20 10.77
CA PHE A 764 -11.90 6.64 9.51
C PHE A 764 -13.00 5.90 8.72
N GLN A 765 -14.11 5.49 9.35
CA GLN A 765 -15.30 5.02 8.62
C GLN A 765 -15.85 6.09 7.64
N CYS A 766 -15.68 7.38 7.97
CA CYS A 766 -16.12 8.49 7.14
C CYS A 766 -15.31 8.59 5.84
N PHE A 767 -14.06 8.15 5.82
CA PHE A 767 -13.24 8.11 4.60
C PHE A 767 -13.90 7.21 3.54
N PHE A 768 -14.29 5.99 3.93
CA PHE A 768 -14.95 5.04 3.03
C PHE A 768 -16.31 5.55 2.54
N ALA A 769 -17.09 6.21 3.41
CA ALA A 769 -18.34 6.84 3.01
C ALA A 769 -18.13 8.04 2.07
N ILE A 770 -17.13 8.88 2.29
CA ILE A 770 -16.79 10.02 1.41
C ILE A 770 -16.31 9.52 0.04
N VAL A 771 -15.44 8.52 -0.03
CA VAL A 771 -15.03 7.92 -1.31
C VAL A 771 -16.22 7.29 -2.02
N THR A 772 -17.10 6.60 -1.29
CA THR A 772 -18.36 6.08 -1.86
C THR A 772 -19.25 7.20 -2.41
N MET A 773 -19.34 8.36 -1.73
CA MET A 773 -20.07 9.52 -2.25
C MET A 773 -19.45 10.06 -3.55
N VAL A 774 -18.13 10.27 -3.58
CA VAL A 774 -17.42 10.74 -4.78
C VAL A 774 -17.63 9.79 -5.96
N MET A 775 -17.51 8.48 -5.73
CA MET A 775 -17.76 7.46 -6.76
C MET A 775 -19.25 7.39 -7.17
N THR A 776 -20.19 7.63 -6.25
CA THR A 776 -21.63 7.67 -6.55
C THR A 776 -22.04 8.94 -7.30
N ILE A 777 -21.29 10.03 -7.18
CA ILE A 777 -21.50 11.23 -8.01
C ILE A 777 -21.23 10.93 -9.50
N ILE A 778 -20.31 10.03 -9.83
CA ILE A 778 -20.07 9.62 -11.24
C ILE A 778 -20.86 8.37 -11.66
N ALA A 779 -21.52 7.69 -10.72
CA ALA A 779 -22.35 6.52 -11.01
C ALA A 779 -23.67 6.91 -11.73
N PRO A 780 -24.12 6.13 -12.73
CA PRO A 780 -25.45 6.31 -13.32
C PRO A 780 -26.58 5.99 -12.33
N GLU A 781 -27.75 6.61 -12.52
CA GLU A 781 -28.97 6.23 -11.81
C GLU A 781 -29.54 4.91 -12.39
N SER A 782 -30.47 4.25 -11.70
CA SER A 782 -31.13 3.04 -12.20
C SER A 782 -32.02 3.31 -13.43
N PRO A 783 -31.84 2.58 -14.56
CA PRO A 783 -32.75 2.67 -15.70
C PRO A 783 -34.20 2.37 -15.36
N ARG A 784 -34.40 1.31 -14.57
CA ARG A 784 -35.73 0.84 -14.16
C ARG A 784 -36.46 1.92 -13.38
N TRP A 785 -35.75 2.57 -12.46
CA TRP A 785 -36.29 3.70 -11.71
C TRP A 785 -36.61 4.89 -12.61
N LEU A 786 -35.77 5.22 -13.60
CA LEU A 786 -36.04 6.30 -14.55
C LEU A 786 -37.28 6.01 -15.41
N VAL A 787 -37.48 4.77 -15.87
CA VAL A 787 -38.72 4.36 -16.55
C VAL A 787 -39.93 4.48 -15.62
N MET A 788 -39.84 4.02 -14.37
CA MET A 788 -40.91 4.18 -13.35
C MET A 788 -41.28 5.65 -13.06
N LYS A 789 -40.41 6.61 -13.38
CA LYS A 789 -40.67 8.06 -13.28
C LYS A 789 -41.10 8.70 -14.60
N ASN A 790 -41.46 7.93 -15.62
CA ASN A 790 -41.74 8.38 -16.99
C ASN A 790 -40.57 9.14 -17.65
N ARG A 791 -39.33 8.99 -17.15
CA ARG A 791 -38.11 9.62 -17.69
C ARG A 791 -37.43 8.69 -18.70
N VAL A 792 -38.21 8.16 -19.64
CA VAL A 792 -37.79 7.10 -20.58
C VAL A 792 -36.58 7.52 -21.43
N GLY A 793 -36.50 8.79 -21.85
CA GLY A 793 -35.33 9.28 -22.61
C GLY A 793 -34.03 9.34 -21.80
N GLU A 794 -34.12 9.54 -20.48
CA GLU A 794 -32.96 9.45 -19.59
C GLU A 794 -32.64 7.99 -19.28
N ALA A 795 -33.67 7.14 -19.08
CA ALA A 795 -33.46 5.69 -18.96
C ALA A 795 -32.74 5.12 -20.19
N GLN A 796 -33.13 5.54 -21.40
CA GLN A 796 -32.47 5.20 -22.67
C GLN A 796 -31.02 5.69 -22.72
N THR A 797 -30.73 6.88 -22.18
CA THR A 797 -29.36 7.43 -22.11
C THR A 797 -28.52 6.65 -21.09
N VAL A 798 -29.11 6.26 -19.96
CA VAL A 798 -28.43 5.45 -18.93
C VAL A 798 -28.22 4.01 -19.40
N ILE A 799 -29.19 3.42 -20.08
CA ILE A 799 -29.09 2.11 -20.74
C ILE A 799 -27.95 2.20 -21.76
N ALA A 800 -28.00 3.16 -22.68
CA ALA A 800 -26.89 3.46 -23.59
C ALA A 800 -25.51 3.58 -22.88
N LEU A 801 -25.42 4.21 -21.71
CA LEU A 801 -24.16 4.33 -20.95
C LEU A 801 -23.70 3.04 -20.25
N LEU A 802 -24.60 2.37 -19.50
CA LEU A 802 -24.36 1.05 -18.92
C LEU A 802 -23.99 0.01 -19.98
N GLN A 803 -24.43 0.28 -21.20
CA GLN A 803 -24.24 -0.56 -22.37
C GLN A 803 -23.24 0.02 -23.37
N ALA A 804 -22.52 1.12 -23.12
CA ALA A 804 -21.63 1.76 -24.11
C ALA A 804 -22.15 1.81 -25.57
N LYS A 805 -23.46 1.99 -25.76
CA LYS A 805 -24.16 2.02 -27.06
C LYS A 805 -24.53 3.46 -27.43
N PRO A 806 -24.63 3.84 -28.72
CA PRO A 806 -25.39 5.03 -29.12
C PRO A 806 -26.85 4.92 -28.65
N ARG A 807 -27.45 6.06 -28.28
CA ARG A 807 -28.78 6.11 -27.65
C ARG A 807 -29.90 5.57 -28.56
N ASP A 808 -29.70 5.69 -29.87
CA ASP A 808 -30.56 5.28 -30.98
C ASP A 808 -30.27 3.86 -31.49
N ALA A 809 -29.25 3.16 -30.96
CA ALA A 809 -28.95 1.80 -31.36
C ALA A 809 -30.14 0.87 -31.11
N ALA A 810 -30.47 0.02 -32.09
CA ALA A 810 -31.68 -0.82 -32.06
C ALA A 810 -31.81 -1.63 -30.77
N ALA A 811 -30.73 -2.19 -30.24
CA ALA A 811 -30.71 -2.94 -28.98
C ALA A 811 -30.94 -2.07 -27.72
N VAL A 812 -30.56 -0.78 -27.72
CA VAL A 812 -30.91 0.16 -26.64
C VAL A 812 -32.39 0.47 -26.70
N VAL A 813 -32.91 0.74 -27.90
CA VAL A 813 -34.34 1.01 -28.11
C VAL A 813 -35.17 -0.22 -27.74
N GLU A 814 -34.74 -1.42 -28.13
CA GLU A 814 -35.37 -2.69 -27.78
C GLU A 814 -35.33 -2.97 -26.28
N GLU A 815 -34.19 -2.80 -25.59
CA GLU A 815 -34.12 -3.02 -24.15
C GLU A 815 -34.89 -1.94 -23.36
N VAL A 816 -34.97 -0.70 -23.88
CA VAL A 816 -35.86 0.34 -23.33
C VAL A 816 -37.32 -0.01 -23.58
N HIS A 817 -37.68 -0.52 -24.75
CA HIS A 817 -39.05 -0.96 -25.04
C HIS A 817 -39.44 -2.17 -24.18
N TYR A 818 -38.52 -3.12 -23.98
CA TYR A 818 -38.71 -4.25 -23.07
C TYR A 818 -38.80 -3.80 -21.61
N LEU A 819 -37.96 -2.86 -21.17
CA LEU A 819 -38.00 -2.32 -19.81
C LEU A 819 -39.25 -1.46 -19.58
N VAL A 820 -39.69 -0.68 -20.57
CA VAL A 820 -40.97 0.03 -20.55
C VAL A 820 -42.11 -0.97 -20.50
N ALA A 821 -42.17 -1.98 -21.37
CA ALA A 821 -43.21 -3.00 -21.34
C ALA A 821 -43.23 -3.74 -19.99
N SER A 822 -42.06 -4.12 -19.47
CA SER A 822 -41.90 -4.77 -18.16
C SER A 822 -42.36 -3.87 -17.02
N VAL A 823 -41.97 -2.59 -16.99
CA VAL A 823 -42.37 -1.64 -15.93
C VAL A 823 -43.84 -1.21 -16.07
N THR A 824 -44.40 -1.12 -17.28
CA THR A 824 -45.81 -0.78 -17.51
C THR A 824 -46.69 -1.97 -17.13
N HIS A 825 -46.31 -3.19 -17.53
CA HIS A 825 -46.96 -4.42 -17.07
C HIS A 825 -46.84 -4.57 -15.55
N GLU A 826 -45.67 -4.29 -14.96
CA GLU A 826 -45.52 -4.23 -13.51
C GLU A 826 -46.40 -3.16 -12.87
N ALA A 827 -46.58 -1.98 -13.46
CA ALA A 827 -47.45 -0.92 -12.95
C ALA A 827 -48.95 -1.27 -13.04
N GLU A 828 -49.37 -1.88 -14.15
CA GLU A 828 -50.72 -2.45 -14.33
C GLU A 828 -51.00 -3.56 -13.30
N VAL A 829 -50.00 -4.39 -12.99
CA VAL A 829 -50.05 -5.47 -11.98
C VAL A 829 -49.82 -4.98 -10.53
N GLN A 830 -49.19 -3.81 -10.34
CA GLN A 830 -48.93 -3.19 -9.02
C GLN A 830 -50.09 -2.35 -8.51
N ASN A 831 -51.14 -2.13 -9.30
CA ASN A 831 -52.42 -1.67 -8.80
C ASN A 831 -53.01 -2.72 -7.83
N SER A 832 -52.63 -2.59 -6.56
CA SER A 832 -52.94 -3.42 -5.39
C SER A 832 -52.12 -4.71 -5.18
N VAL A 833 -50.87 -4.58 -4.73
CA VAL A 833 -50.32 -5.58 -3.77
C VAL A 833 -51.03 -5.38 -2.43
N SER A 834 -52.09 -6.13 -2.18
CA SER A 834 -52.73 -6.13 -0.87
C SER A 834 -51.79 -6.75 0.16
N VAL A 835 -51.66 -6.14 1.35
CA VAL A 835 -50.92 -6.72 2.49
C VAL A 835 -51.43 -8.13 2.83
N LYS A 836 -52.70 -8.42 2.52
CA LYS A 836 -53.34 -9.72 2.67
C LYS A 836 -52.74 -10.81 1.75
N GLU A 837 -52.16 -10.43 0.61
CA GLU A 837 -51.59 -11.37 -0.37
C GLU A 837 -50.20 -11.88 0.05
N ILE A 838 -49.40 -11.02 0.71
CA ILE A 838 -48.11 -11.38 1.35
C ILE A 838 -48.29 -12.53 2.35
N LEU A 839 -49.43 -12.55 3.04
CA LEU A 839 -49.81 -13.56 4.03
C LEU A 839 -50.56 -14.76 3.43
N SER A 840 -50.61 -14.90 2.11
CA SER A 840 -51.34 -15.97 1.42
C SER A 840 -50.44 -16.90 0.61
N ASN A 841 -50.86 -18.16 0.46
CA ASN A 841 -50.24 -19.14 -0.42
C ASN A 841 -51.17 -19.42 -1.61
N GLY A 842 -51.14 -18.54 -2.61
CA GLY A 842 -51.69 -18.83 -3.95
C GLY A 842 -50.81 -19.82 -4.74
N PRO A 843 -51.05 -19.98 -6.06
CA PRO A 843 -50.28 -20.90 -6.91
C PRO A 843 -48.75 -20.68 -6.86
N GLN A 844 -48.34 -19.42 -6.67
CA GLN A 844 -46.93 -19.04 -6.52
C GLN A 844 -46.32 -19.34 -5.14
N GLN A 845 -47.09 -19.82 -4.16
CA GLN A 845 -46.65 -20.11 -2.79
C GLN A 845 -45.93 -18.92 -2.11
N THR A 846 -46.45 -17.70 -2.28
CA THR A 846 -45.83 -16.43 -1.88
C THR A 846 -45.34 -16.42 -0.44
N LEU A 847 -46.22 -16.72 0.53
CA LEU A 847 -45.84 -16.77 1.95
C LEU A 847 -44.72 -17.80 2.21
N ARG A 848 -44.76 -18.97 1.56
CA ARG A 848 -43.68 -19.98 1.67
C ARG A 848 -42.34 -19.44 1.18
N ARG A 849 -42.31 -18.78 0.01
CA ARG A 849 -41.07 -18.21 -0.56
C ARG A 849 -40.48 -17.12 0.32
N ILE A 850 -41.33 -16.24 0.88
CA ILE A 850 -40.89 -15.19 1.82
C ILE A 850 -40.30 -15.81 3.10
N LEU A 851 -40.96 -16.84 3.67
CA LEU A 851 -40.44 -17.54 4.86
C LEU A 851 -39.12 -18.29 4.59
N LEU A 852 -38.97 -18.91 3.41
CA LEU A 852 -37.71 -19.56 3.02
C LEU A 852 -36.60 -18.55 2.69
N GLY A 853 -36.93 -17.39 2.15
CA GLY A 853 -35.98 -16.27 1.99
C GLY A 853 -35.51 -15.76 3.35
N ALA A 854 -36.44 -15.26 4.17
CA ALA A 854 -36.15 -14.69 5.49
C ALA A 854 -35.50 -15.69 6.47
N GLY A 855 -35.75 -16.99 6.33
CA GLY A 855 -35.10 -18.02 7.13
C GLY A 855 -33.59 -18.15 6.90
N THR A 856 -33.07 -17.77 5.73
CA THR A 856 -31.61 -17.86 5.48
C THR A 856 -30.79 -16.83 6.27
N PRO A 857 -31.19 -15.54 6.38
CA PRO A 857 -30.63 -14.65 7.40
C PRO A 857 -30.77 -15.16 8.83
N VAL A 858 -31.89 -15.80 9.21
CA VAL A 858 -32.02 -16.37 10.56
C VAL A 858 -30.94 -17.42 10.84
N PHE A 859 -30.65 -18.31 9.88
CA PHE A 859 -29.55 -19.28 10.01
C PHE A 859 -28.17 -18.62 10.11
N GLN A 860 -27.97 -17.50 9.40
CA GLN A 860 -26.73 -16.73 9.46
C GLN A 860 -26.51 -16.11 10.84
N GLN A 861 -27.51 -15.35 11.31
CA GLN A 861 -27.39 -14.53 12.51
C GLN A 861 -27.43 -15.38 13.78
N LEU A 862 -28.35 -16.35 13.86
CA LEU A 862 -28.40 -17.34 14.95
C LEU A 862 -27.40 -18.50 14.75
N GLY A 863 -26.63 -18.49 13.67
CA GLY A 863 -25.54 -19.45 13.42
C GLY A 863 -24.25 -19.14 14.19
N GLY A 864 -24.19 -18.00 14.90
CA GLY A 864 -23.08 -17.62 15.79
C GLY A 864 -22.11 -16.57 15.22
N THR A 865 -22.31 -16.10 13.98
CA THR A 865 -21.34 -15.24 13.30
C THR A 865 -21.07 -13.94 14.03
N ASN A 866 -22.09 -13.32 14.64
CA ASN A 866 -21.94 -12.02 15.31
C ASN A 866 -21.13 -12.10 16.60
N VAL A 867 -21.15 -13.25 17.29
CA VAL A 867 -20.36 -13.46 18.51
C VAL A 867 -18.87 -13.40 18.18
N ILE A 868 -18.48 -13.97 17.04
CA ILE A 868 -17.08 -13.94 16.59
C ILE A 868 -16.78 -12.58 15.93
N ALA A 869 -17.61 -12.12 14.99
CA ALA A 869 -17.36 -10.91 14.21
C ALA A 869 -17.27 -9.61 15.05
N TYR A 870 -18.15 -9.44 16.05
CA TYR A 870 -18.16 -8.24 16.90
C TYR A 870 -17.42 -8.41 18.22
N TYR A 871 -17.29 -9.65 18.74
CA TYR A 871 -16.85 -9.87 20.11
C TYR A 871 -15.67 -10.84 20.27
N LEU A 872 -15.05 -11.37 19.20
CA LEU A 872 -13.91 -12.29 19.34
C LEU A 872 -12.78 -11.78 20.27
N PRO A 873 -12.34 -10.51 20.23
CA PRO A 873 -11.34 -10.03 21.19
C PRO A 873 -11.83 -10.07 22.64
N ILE A 874 -13.11 -9.77 22.90
CA ILE A 874 -13.73 -9.86 24.22
C ILE A 874 -13.88 -11.31 24.66
N VAL A 875 -14.27 -12.21 23.76
CA VAL A 875 -14.37 -13.65 24.00
C VAL A 875 -13.00 -14.18 24.44
N LEU A 876 -11.93 -13.89 23.68
CA LEU A 876 -10.57 -14.34 24.00
C LEU A 876 -10.03 -13.75 25.32
N VAL A 877 -10.37 -12.50 25.67
CA VAL A 877 -9.97 -11.93 26.97
C VAL A 877 -10.80 -12.51 28.12
N ARG A 878 -12.14 -12.51 28.04
CA ARG A 878 -13.03 -12.84 29.16
C ARG A 878 -13.29 -14.34 29.32
N SER A 879 -13.45 -15.08 28.23
CA SER A 879 -13.71 -16.54 28.27
C SER A 879 -12.43 -17.37 28.26
N PHE A 880 -11.33 -16.85 27.69
CA PHE A 880 -10.05 -17.57 27.56
C PHE A 880 -8.89 -16.92 28.33
N GLY A 881 -9.14 -15.91 29.17
CA GLY A 881 -8.11 -15.27 30.01
C GLY A 881 -6.89 -14.71 29.27
N MET A 882 -7.00 -14.44 27.96
CA MET A 882 -5.86 -14.01 27.16
C MET A 882 -5.52 -12.55 27.39
N SER A 883 -4.25 -12.19 27.15
CA SER A 883 -3.87 -10.78 27.08
C SER A 883 -4.61 -10.09 25.93
N GLN A 884 -5.05 -8.86 26.14
CA GLN A 884 -5.75 -8.04 25.14
C GLN A 884 -5.01 -7.98 23.80
N ARG A 885 -3.66 -7.91 23.84
CA ARG A 885 -2.83 -7.87 22.64
C ARG A 885 -2.88 -9.19 21.86
N MET A 886 -2.86 -10.34 22.53
CA MET A 886 -3.00 -11.65 21.89
C MET A 886 -4.40 -11.83 21.29
N ALA A 887 -5.43 -11.42 22.02
CA ALA A 887 -6.82 -11.47 21.56
C ALA A 887 -7.05 -10.66 20.27
N LEU A 888 -6.43 -9.48 20.15
CA LEU A 888 -6.51 -8.65 18.95
C LEU A 888 -5.73 -9.23 17.76
N ILE A 889 -4.54 -9.83 18.00
CA ILE A 889 -3.78 -10.54 16.95
C ILE A 889 -4.61 -11.71 16.39
N LEU A 890 -5.13 -12.56 17.28
CA LEU A 890 -5.93 -13.72 16.87
C LEU A 890 -7.18 -13.29 16.11
N SER A 891 -7.87 -12.23 16.54
CA SER A 891 -9.03 -11.69 15.82
C SER A 891 -8.68 -11.14 14.43
N ALA A 892 -7.50 -10.54 14.26
CA ALA A 892 -7.04 -10.08 12.95
C ALA A 892 -6.76 -11.26 12.00
N VAL A 893 -6.02 -12.28 12.47
CA VAL A 893 -5.73 -13.49 11.67
C VAL A 893 -7.02 -14.26 11.34
N ASP A 894 -7.95 -14.40 12.29
CA ASP A 894 -9.22 -15.09 12.05
C ASP A 894 -10.09 -14.37 11.00
N SER A 895 -10.14 -13.04 11.03
CA SER A 895 -10.82 -12.27 9.97
C SER A 895 -10.19 -12.43 8.58
N MET A 896 -8.87 -12.68 8.49
CA MET A 896 -8.21 -13.03 7.22
C MET A 896 -8.62 -14.43 6.74
N SER A 897 -8.78 -15.39 7.66
CA SER A 897 -9.33 -16.72 7.36
C SER A 897 -10.74 -16.59 6.74
N LEU A 898 -11.62 -15.82 7.38
CA LEU A 898 -12.98 -15.55 6.87
C LEU A 898 -12.96 -14.93 5.46
N MET A 899 -12.04 -14.00 5.20
CA MET A 899 -11.92 -13.34 3.88
C MET A 899 -11.55 -14.35 2.79
N PHE A 900 -10.56 -15.20 3.06
CA PHE A 900 -10.09 -16.22 2.13
C PHE A 900 -11.18 -17.26 1.83
N TRP A 901 -11.78 -17.86 2.86
CA TRP A 901 -12.81 -18.89 2.69
C TRP A 901 -14.13 -18.35 2.16
N GLY A 902 -14.48 -17.10 2.48
CA GLY A 902 -15.59 -16.37 1.86
C GLY A 902 -15.39 -16.13 0.36
N GLY A 903 -14.17 -15.83 -0.07
CA GLY A 903 -13.81 -15.77 -1.50
C GLY A 903 -13.95 -17.13 -2.19
N MET A 904 -13.48 -18.21 -1.54
CA MET A 904 -13.58 -19.57 -2.09
C MET A 904 -15.03 -20.06 -2.28
N ALA A 905 -15.99 -19.55 -1.49
CA ALA A 905 -17.40 -19.86 -1.67
C ALA A 905 -17.93 -19.50 -3.07
N ALA A 906 -17.41 -18.44 -3.69
CA ALA A 906 -17.77 -18.00 -5.05
C ALA A 906 -17.56 -19.10 -6.11
N ILE A 907 -16.55 -19.95 -5.92
CA ILE A 907 -16.17 -21.03 -6.86
C ILE A 907 -17.01 -22.30 -6.60
N LEU A 908 -17.43 -22.51 -5.35
CA LEU A 908 -18.07 -23.76 -4.91
C LEU A 908 -19.61 -23.70 -4.94
N ILE A 909 -20.21 -22.52 -4.86
CA ILE A 909 -21.67 -22.35 -4.68
C ILE A 909 -22.53 -22.90 -5.83
N ASP A 910 -22.05 -22.80 -7.08
CA ASP A 910 -22.72 -23.34 -8.27
C ASP A 910 -22.38 -24.82 -8.53
N ARG A 911 -21.23 -25.30 -8.03
CA ARG A 911 -20.77 -26.69 -8.17
C ARG A 911 -21.40 -27.63 -7.14
N VAL A 912 -21.48 -27.20 -5.88
CA VAL A 912 -21.95 -28.03 -4.75
C VAL A 912 -23.46 -27.87 -4.52
N GLY A 913 -24.01 -26.67 -4.76
CA GLY A 913 -25.41 -26.35 -4.56
C GLY A 913 -25.71 -25.69 -3.21
N ARG A 914 -26.70 -24.78 -3.19
CA ARG A 914 -27.03 -23.94 -2.02
C ARG A 914 -27.49 -24.80 -0.85
N LYS A 915 -28.34 -25.79 -1.09
CA LYS A 915 -28.90 -26.65 -0.04
C LYS A 915 -27.82 -27.51 0.62
N ARG A 916 -26.91 -28.07 -0.18
CA ARG A 916 -25.79 -28.89 0.33
C ARG A 916 -24.80 -28.07 1.13
N LEU A 917 -24.46 -26.86 0.67
CA LEU A 917 -23.57 -25.96 1.40
C LEU A 917 -24.20 -25.46 2.70
N MET A 918 -25.49 -25.12 2.74
CA MET A 918 -26.17 -24.78 4.00
C MET A 918 -26.17 -25.95 5.00
N LEU A 919 -26.39 -27.19 4.54
CA LEU A 919 -26.31 -28.38 5.41
C LEU A 919 -24.91 -28.60 5.96
N MET A 920 -23.87 -28.54 5.11
CA MET A 920 -22.47 -28.64 5.52
C MET A 920 -22.12 -27.53 6.52
N GLY A 921 -22.46 -26.29 6.19
CA GLY A 921 -22.24 -25.10 7.01
C GLY A 921 -22.83 -25.23 8.40
N ALA A 922 -24.12 -25.55 8.49
CA ALA A 922 -24.81 -25.77 9.75
C ALA A 922 -24.21 -26.95 10.54
N THR A 923 -23.96 -28.10 9.89
CA THR A 923 -23.39 -29.29 10.58
C THR A 923 -22.02 -28.98 11.19
N CYS A 924 -21.10 -28.44 10.40
CA CYS A 924 -19.74 -28.15 10.84
C CYS A 924 -19.69 -26.99 11.83
N SER A 925 -20.54 -25.96 11.67
CA SER A 925 -20.65 -24.86 12.64
C SER A 925 -21.21 -25.33 13.98
N GLY A 926 -22.19 -26.25 13.96
CA GLY A 926 -22.74 -26.88 15.16
C GLY A 926 -21.66 -27.64 15.93
N ILE A 927 -20.89 -28.47 15.23
CA ILE A 927 -19.73 -29.19 15.80
C ILE A 927 -18.72 -28.19 16.39
N CYS A 928 -18.37 -27.12 15.66
CA CYS A 928 -17.41 -26.11 16.13
C CYS A 928 -17.89 -25.46 17.44
N PHE A 929 -19.10 -24.90 17.48
CA PHE A 929 -19.62 -24.24 18.69
C PHE A 929 -19.81 -25.21 19.87
N THR A 930 -20.15 -26.48 19.61
CA THR A 930 -20.18 -27.51 20.67
C THR A 930 -18.79 -27.80 21.23
N ILE A 931 -17.75 -27.91 20.39
CA ILE A 931 -16.37 -28.13 20.85
C ILE A 931 -15.81 -26.87 21.54
N VAL A 932 -16.16 -25.67 21.08
CA VAL A 932 -15.87 -24.41 21.78
C VAL A 932 -16.47 -24.41 23.19
N ALA A 933 -17.75 -24.78 23.33
CA ALA A 933 -18.42 -24.87 24.62
C ALA A 933 -17.79 -25.91 25.55
N VAL A 934 -17.39 -27.07 25.02
CA VAL A 934 -16.69 -28.12 25.77
C VAL A 934 -15.30 -27.66 26.21
N GLY A 935 -14.50 -27.08 25.31
CA GLY A 935 -13.17 -26.55 25.64
C GLY A 935 -13.21 -25.47 26.71
N LEU A 936 -14.20 -24.56 26.65
CA LEU A 936 -14.46 -23.54 27.67
C LEU A 936 -15.07 -24.09 28.98
N CYS A 937 -15.73 -25.25 28.95
CA CYS A 937 -16.18 -25.91 30.16
C CYS A 937 -15.01 -26.55 30.94
N TYR A 938 -14.01 -27.09 30.22
CA TYR A 938 -12.87 -27.79 30.80
C TYR A 938 -11.58 -26.95 30.93
N SER A 939 -11.54 -25.72 30.38
CA SER A 939 -10.42 -24.79 30.57
C SER A 939 -10.28 -24.30 32.01
N GLY A 940 -11.39 -24.24 32.76
CA GLY A 940 -11.46 -23.74 34.14
C GLY A 940 -11.49 -22.21 34.25
N PRO A 941 -11.90 -21.65 35.41
CA PRO A 941 -12.09 -20.19 35.58
C PRO A 941 -10.82 -19.37 35.34
N ASP A 942 -9.66 -19.89 35.74
CA ASP A 942 -8.35 -19.24 35.62
C ASP A 942 -7.51 -19.79 34.45
N ASN A 943 -8.16 -20.39 33.44
CA ASN A 943 -7.49 -20.98 32.27
C ASN A 943 -6.51 -22.12 32.65
N SER A 944 -6.83 -22.86 33.72
CA SER A 944 -5.97 -23.88 34.33
C SER A 944 -5.64 -25.05 33.39
N ASN A 945 -6.51 -25.35 32.42
CA ASN A 945 -6.24 -26.34 31.37
C ASN A 945 -6.03 -25.66 30.00
N LYS A 946 -4.81 -25.16 29.78
CA LYS A 946 -4.39 -24.48 28.55
C LYS A 946 -4.67 -25.27 27.27
N SER A 947 -4.58 -26.61 27.31
CA SER A 947 -4.83 -27.46 26.13
C SER A 947 -6.29 -27.40 25.66
N MET A 948 -7.25 -27.34 26.59
CA MET A 948 -8.67 -27.18 26.27
C MET A 948 -8.99 -25.77 25.77
N SER A 949 -8.29 -24.76 26.29
CA SER A 949 -8.38 -23.39 25.80
C SER A 949 -7.88 -23.26 24.35
N ILE A 950 -6.72 -23.87 24.02
CA ILE A 950 -6.19 -23.92 22.65
C ILE A 950 -7.16 -24.64 21.71
N LEU A 951 -7.72 -25.79 22.14
CA LEU A 951 -8.70 -26.54 21.37
C LEU A 951 -9.90 -25.67 20.97
N ALA A 952 -10.51 -24.96 21.92
CA ALA A 952 -11.65 -24.10 21.62
C ALA A 952 -11.27 -22.91 20.71
N VAL A 953 -10.07 -22.33 20.81
CA VAL A 953 -9.61 -21.31 19.84
C VAL A 953 -9.46 -21.88 18.42
N VAL A 954 -8.89 -23.08 18.26
CA VAL A 954 -8.77 -23.73 16.95
C VAL A 954 -10.16 -23.95 16.31
N PHE A 955 -11.16 -24.33 17.12
CA PHE A 955 -12.52 -24.53 16.60
C PHE A 955 -13.30 -23.22 16.33
N ILE A 956 -12.89 -22.08 16.90
CA ILE A 956 -13.35 -20.76 16.43
C ILE A 956 -12.82 -20.48 15.01
N PHE A 957 -11.52 -20.73 14.77
CA PHE A 957 -10.94 -20.52 13.44
C PHE A 957 -11.55 -21.46 12.38
N LEU A 958 -11.79 -22.73 12.75
CA LEU A 958 -12.48 -23.69 11.88
C LEU A 958 -13.93 -23.29 11.59
N TYR A 959 -14.64 -22.65 12.54
CA TYR A 959 -15.99 -22.13 12.28
C TYR A 959 -16.01 -21.17 11.09
N TYR A 960 -15.07 -20.23 10.98
CA TYR A 960 -14.98 -19.32 9.84
C TYR A 960 -14.61 -19.98 8.51
N VAL A 961 -13.90 -21.12 8.52
CA VAL A 961 -13.71 -21.94 7.30
C VAL A 961 -15.07 -22.41 6.78
N PHE A 962 -15.86 -23.06 7.62
CA PHE A 962 -17.12 -23.65 7.20
C PHE A 962 -18.22 -22.60 6.94
N TYR A 963 -18.29 -21.57 7.78
CA TYR A 963 -19.22 -20.45 7.63
C TYR A 963 -18.91 -19.63 6.36
N GLY A 964 -17.65 -19.29 6.12
CA GLY A 964 -17.20 -18.59 4.92
C GLY A 964 -17.58 -19.32 3.64
N LEU A 965 -17.36 -20.65 3.61
CA LEU A 965 -17.73 -21.54 2.50
C LEU A 965 -19.25 -21.73 2.28
N SER A 966 -20.12 -21.22 3.17
CA SER A 966 -21.55 -21.53 3.14
C SER A 966 -22.47 -20.35 3.52
N LEU A 967 -22.76 -20.19 4.80
CA LEU A 967 -23.76 -19.27 5.36
C LEU A 967 -23.35 -17.79 5.27
N LEU A 968 -22.14 -17.47 4.83
CA LEU A 968 -21.76 -16.11 4.48
C LEU A 968 -22.58 -15.55 3.30
N SER A 969 -22.61 -16.28 2.18
CA SER A 969 -23.11 -15.75 0.89
C SER A 969 -24.54 -16.17 0.55
N ILE A 970 -24.93 -17.38 0.96
CA ILE A 970 -26.25 -17.94 0.63
C ILE A 970 -27.42 -17.07 1.14
N PRO A 971 -27.38 -16.46 2.34
CA PRO A 971 -28.48 -15.62 2.85
C PRO A 971 -28.80 -14.37 2.05
N PHE A 972 -27.84 -13.84 1.28
CA PHE A 972 -28.06 -12.70 0.40
C PHE A 972 -28.49 -13.13 -1.02
N MET A 973 -28.14 -14.35 -1.43
CA MET A 973 -28.51 -14.91 -2.73
C MET A 973 -29.88 -15.60 -2.74
N TYR A 974 -30.15 -16.45 -1.74
CA TYR A 974 -31.34 -17.32 -1.73
C TYR A 974 -32.67 -16.56 -1.74
N PRO A 975 -32.87 -15.44 -1.00
CA PRO A 975 -34.08 -14.64 -1.09
C PRO A 975 -34.30 -14.05 -2.49
N ALA A 976 -33.23 -13.70 -3.21
CA ALA A 976 -33.30 -13.16 -4.57
C ALA A 976 -33.60 -14.25 -5.61
N GLU A 977 -33.08 -15.47 -5.41
CA GLU A 977 -33.34 -16.64 -6.26
C GLU A 977 -34.77 -17.19 -6.08
N ILE A 978 -35.28 -17.28 -4.83
CA ILE A 978 -36.53 -18.00 -4.52
C ILE A 978 -37.81 -17.16 -4.65
N ASN A 979 -37.73 -15.83 -4.58
CA ASN A 979 -38.92 -14.99 -4.70
C ASN A 979 -39.25 -14.72 -6.18
N SER A 980 -40.54 -14.85 -6.51
CA SER A 980 -41.06 -14.60 -7.86
C SER A 980 -40.88 -13.14 -8.28
N GLN A 981 -40.85 -12.89 -9.59
CA GLN A 981 -40.55 -11.55 -10.14
C GLN A 981 -41.42 -10.44 -9.51
N ARG A 982 -42.73 -10.69 -9.33
CA ARG A 982 -43.69 -9.75 -8.71
C ARG A 982 -43.40 -9.43 -7.23
N MET A 983 -42.76 -10.34 -6.49
CA MET A 983 -42.56 -10.23 -5.04
C MET A 983 -41.10 -10.05 -4.61
N ARG A 984 -40.13 -10.07 -5.55
CA ARG A 984 -38.69 -10.12 -5.27
C ARG A 984 -38.19 -8.95 -4.42
N ASN A 985 -38.57 -7.71 -4.73
CA ASN A 985 -38.13 -6.53 -3.97
C ASN A 985 -38.61 -6.58 -2.50
N THR A 986 -39.90 -6.86 -2.29
CA THR A 986 -40.52 -6.97 -0.97
C THR A 986 -39.95 -8.16 -0.18
N GLY A 987 -39.80 -9.32 -0.81
CA GLY A 987 -39.26 -10.53 -0.18
C GLY A 987 -37.80 -10.37 0.26
N THR A 988 -36.96 -9.76 -0.57
CA THR A 988 -35.58 -9.43 -0.20
C THR A 988 -35.53 -8.35 0.88
N SER A 989 -36.36 -7.30 0.81
CA SER A 989 -36.42 -6.25 1.84
C SER A 989 -36.82 -6.80 3.22
N ILE A 990 -37.78 -7.72 3.26
CA ILE A 990 -38.16 -8.44 4.48
C ILE A 990 -36.98 -9.29 5.00
N ALA A 991 -36.28 -10.01 4.12
CA ALA A 991 -35.11 -10.79 4.50
C ALA A 991 -33.97 -9.90 5.08
N THR A 992 -33.71 -8.72 4.50
CA THR A 992 -32.74 -7.74 5.00
C THR A 992 -33.15 -7.13 6.34
N ALA A 993 -34.45 -6.85 6.56
CA ALA A 993 -34.93 -6.39 7.85
C ALA A 993 -34.81 -7.47 8.94
N VAL A 994 -35.12 -8.73 8.61
CA VAL A 994 -34.91 -9.89 9.48
C VAL A 994 -33.42 -10.10 9.78
N ASN A 995 -32.54 -9.86 8.80
CA ASN A 995 -31.09 -9.89 8.99
C ASN A 995 -30.64 -8.92 10.09
N TRP A 996 -30.91 -7.61 9.94
CA TRP A 996 -30.49 -6.62 10.94
C TRP A 996 -31.16 -6.81 12.31
N THR A 997 -32.40 -7.31 12.34
CA THR A 997 -33.06 -7.71 13.59
C THR A 997 -32.33 -8.87 14.27
N GLY A 998 -31.87 -9.86 13.51
CA GLY A 998 -31.05 -10.96 14.00
C GLY A 998 -29.67 -10.52 14.50
N VAL A 999 -29.01 -9.59 13.81
CA VAL A 999 -27.77 -8.95 14.28
C VAL A 999 -28.02 -8.29 15.63
N TYR A 1000 -28.99 -7.37 15.70
CA TYR A 1000 -29.34 -6.65 16.93
C TYR A 1000 -29.56 -7.59 18.14
N ILE A 1001 -30.39 -8.63 17.98
CA ILE A 1001 -30.72 -9.58 19.06
C ILE A 1001 -29.47 -10.31 19.58
N VAL A 1002 -28.59 -10.78 18.69
CA VAL A 1002 -27.37 -11.49 19.11
C VAL A 1002 -26.35 -10.52 19.69
N VAL A 1003 -26.12 -9.38 19.04
CA VAL A 1003 -25.12 -8.38 19.45
C VAL A 1003 -25.46 -7.80 20.82
N VAL A 1004 -26.71 -7.42 21.06
CA VAL A 1004 -27.12 -6.85 22.36
C VAL A 1004 -27.05 -7.86 23.51
N ALA A 1005 -27.32 -9.14 23.23
CA ALA A 1005 -27.33 -10.19 24.23
C ALA A 1005 -25.94 -10.76 24.55
N THR A 1006 -25.01 -10.74 23.59
CA THR A 1006 -23.72 -11.44 23.68
C THR A 1006 -22.91 -11.10 24.94
N PRO A 1007 -22.63 -9.82 25.29
CA PRO A 1007 -21.80 -9.51 26.45
C PRO A 1007 -22.43 -9.95 27.78
N THR A 1008 -23.73 -9.71 27.96
CA THR A 1008 -24.47 -10.10 29.17
C THR A 1008 -24.60 -11.62 29.29
N ALA A 1009 -24.76 -12.34 28.18
CA ALA A 1009 -24.84 -13.80 28.19
C ALA A 1009 -23.48 -14.46 28.49
N ILE A 1010 -22.38 -13.93 27.94
CA ILE A 1010 -21.02 -14.37 28.31
C ILE A 1010 -20.79 -14.21 29.81
N ASP A 1011 -21.13 -13.04 30.38
CA ASP A 1011 -20.91 -12.78 31.81
C ASP A 1011 -21.83 -13.61 32.74
N SER A 1012 -23.06 -13.94 32.31
CA SER A 1012 -24.06 -14.62 33.16
C SER A 1012 -24.10 -16.14 33.04
N ILE A 1013 -23.85 -16.71 31.86
CA ILE A 1013 -23.94 -18.15 31.60
C ILE A 1013 -22.66 -18.75 30.98
N GLY A 1014 -21.65 -17.92 30.68
CA GLY A 1014 -20.30 -18.35 30.31
C GLY A 1014 -20.28 -19.30 29.11
N TRP A 1015 -19.56 -20.43 29.27
CA TRP A 1015 -19.41 -21.45 28.24
C TRP A 1015 -20.74 -22.02 27.71
N ARG A 1016 -21.83 -21.95 28.50
CA ARG A 1016 -23.16 -22.43 28.09
C ARG A 1016 -23.78 -21.56 27.00
N TYR A 1017 -23.32 -20.32 26.81
CA TYR A 1017 -23.78 -19.46 25.71
C TYR A 1017 -23.46 -20.08 24.34
N TYR A 1018 -22.27 -20.67 24.20
CA TYR A 1018 -21.81 -21.27 22.94
C TYR A 1018 -22.60 -22.55 22.58
N LEU A 1019 -23.14 -23.27 23.58
CA LEU A 1019 -24.08 -24.38 23.32
C LEU A 1019 -25.36 -23.96 22.60
N LEU A 1020 -25.82 -22.70 22.77
CA LEU A 1020 -27.01 -22.21 22.07
C LEU A 1020 -26.77 -22.20 20.56
N PHE A 1021 -25.63 -21.70 20.11
CA PHE A 1021 -25.26 -21.69 18.68
C PHE A 1021 -24.98 -23.10 18.15
N GLY A 1022 -24.38 -23.98 18.95
CA GLY A 1022 -24.27 -25.41 18.62
C GLY A 1022 -25.65 -26.03 18.37
N THR A 1023 -26.57 -25.86 19.32
CA THR A 1023 -27.95 -26.36 19.24
C THR A 1023 -28.73 -25.77 18.07
N PHE A 1024 -28.67 -24.45 17.86
CA PHE A 1024 -29.33 -23.78 16.74
C PHE A 1024 -28.85 -24.33 15.40
N ASN A 1025 -27.53 -24.45 15.20
CA ASN A 1025 -26.96 -25.04 13.99
C ASN A 1025 -27.44 -26.48 13.75
N PHE A 1026 -27.49 -27.33 14.78
CA PHE A 1026 -28.05 -28.69 14.66
C PHE A 1026 -29.57 -28.68 14.38
N VAL A 1027 -30.34 -27.72 14.93
CA VAL A 1027 -31.76 -27.54 14.64
C VAL A 1027 -32.00 -27.05 13.20
N PHE A 1028 -31.07 -26.28 12.61
CA PHE A 1028 -31.18 -25.87 11.22
C PHE A 1028 -31.05 -27.04 10.24
N MET A 1029 -30.28 -28.09 10.57
CA MET A 1029 -30.08 -29.25 9.70
C MET A 1029 -31.39 -29.92 9.21
N PRO A 1030 -32.34 -30.36 10.07
CA PRO A 1030 -33.61 -30.91 9.62
C PRO A 1030 -34.48 -29.88 8.87
N ILE A 1031 -34.46 -28.61 9.29
CA ILE A 1031 -35.21 -27.52 8.64
C ILE A 1031 -34.75 -27.33 7.19
N ILE A 1032 -33.43 -27.25 6.96
CA ILE A 1032 -32.81 -27.19 5.63
C ILE A 1032 -33.06 -28.49 4.85
N TRP A 1033 -32.94 -29.64 5.49
CA TRP A 1033 -33.15 -30.94 4.84
C TRP A 1033 -34.57 -31.11 4.30
N TYR A 1034 -35.60 -30.78 5.09
CA TYR A 1034 -37.00 -31.03 4.71
C TYR A 1034 -37.66 -29.90 3.91
N TRP A 1035 -37.37 -28.63 4.19
CA TRP A 1035 -38.16 -27.52 3.63
C TRP A 1035 -37.46 -26.69 2.56
N TYR A 1036 -36.13 -26.62 2.57
CA TYR A 1036 -35.36 -25.88 1.59
C TYR A 1036 -35.22 -26.66 0.28
N VAL A 1037 -35.20 -25.91 -0.82
CA VAL A 1037 -35.16 -26.43 -2.18
C VAL A 1037 -33.82 -26.05 -2.82
N GLU A 1038 -33.25 -26.93 -3.64
CA GLU A 1038 -32.01 -26.62 -4.35
C GLU A 1038 -32.31 -25.75 -5.58
N THR A 1039 -31.67 -24.58 -5.63
CA THR A 1039 -31.83 -23.57 -6.69
C THR A 1039 -30.66 -23.55 -7.67
N ALA A 1040 -29.55 -24.23 -7.37
CA ALA A 1040 -28.37 -24.22 -8.22
C ALA A 1040 -28.62 -24.76 -9.63
N ASN A 1041 -28.13 -24.01 -10.63
CA ASN A 1041 -28.30 -24.31 -12.04
C ASN A 1041 -29.79 -24.41 -12.46
N LEU A 1042 -30.60 -23.46 -12.02
CA LEU A 1042 -31.95 -23.19 -12.50
C LEU A 1042 -32.05 -21.71 -12.91
N SER A 1043 -32.81 -21.41 -13.97
CA SER A 1043 -33.21 -20.03 -14.27
C SER A 1043 -34.30 -19.56 -13.28
N LEU A 1044 -34.53 -18.25 -13.19
CA LEU A 1044 -35.53 -17.69 -12.28
C LEU A 1044 -36.95 -18.13 -12.66
N GLU A 1045 -37.20 -18.30 -13.95
CA GLU A 1045 -38.43 -18.79 -14.55
C GLU A 1045 -38.62 -20.29 -14.25
N GLN A 1046 -37.53 -21.08 -14.28
CA GLN A 1046 -37.55 -22.48 -13.85
C GLN A 1046 -37.79 -22.61 -12.33
N VAL A 1047 -37.28 -21.68 -11.53
CA VAL A 1047 -37.60 -21.61 -10.09
C VAL A 1047 -39.07 -21.23 -9.90
N ASP A 1048 -39.62 -20.28 -10.66
CA ASP A 1048 -41.05 -19.95 -10.57
C ASP A 1048 -41.94 -21.14 -10.96
N ARG A 1049 -41.60 -21.80 -12.07
CA ARG A 1049 -42.29 -23.01 -12.55
C ARG A 1049 -42.18 -24.19 -11.57
N LEU A 1050 -41.06 -24.33 -10.86
CA LEU A 1050 -40.84 -25.34 -9.81
C LEU A 1050 -41.86 -25.22 -8.66
N PHE A 1051 -42.19 -24.01 -8.22
CA PHE A 1051 -43.21 -23.81 -7.18
C PHE A 1051 -44.64 -24.05 -7.69
N GLU A 1052 -44.94 -23.70 -8.94
CA GLU A 1052 -46.22 -24.03 -9.59
C GLU A 1052 -46.43 -25.53 -9.75
N ILE A 1053 -45.46 -26.23 -10.37
CA ILE A 1053 -45.49 -27.67 -10.57
C ILE A 1053 -45.65 -28.39 -9.23
N LYS A 1054 -44.95 -27.95 -8.19
CA LYS A 1054 -45.10 -28.51 -6.83
C LYS A 1054 -46.40 -28.10 -6.13
N HIS A 1055 -47.05 -27.00 -6.51
CA HIS A 1055 -48.38 -26.64 -6.03
C HIS A 1055 -49.44 -27.58 -6.63
N VAL A 1056 -49.39 -27.78 -7.96
CA VAL A 1056 -50.32 -28.66 -8.70
C VAL A 1056 -50.09 -30.14 -8.37
N GLY A 1057 -48.83 -30.57 -8.24
CA GLY A 1057 -48.43 -31.94 -7.90
C GLY A 1057 -48.69 -32.38 -6.46
N GLY A 1058 -49.38 -31.57 -5.65
CA GLY A 1058 -49.85 -31.95 -4.31
C GLY A 1058 -48.73 -32.28 -3.32
N LYS A 1059 -49.02 -33.14 -2.33
CA LYS A 1059 -48.02 -33.54 -1.32
C LYS A 1059 -47.01 -34.55 -1.86
N ASP A 1060 -47.46 -35.46 -2.73
CA ASP A 1060 -46.73 -36.69 -3.09
C ASP A 1060 -45.56 -36.47 -4.06
N MET A 1061 -45.64 -35.44 -4.92
CA MET A 1061 -44.53 -35.09 -5.82
C MET A 1061 -43.30 -34.60 -5.04
N SER A 1062 -42.12 -35.18 -5.28
CA SER A 1062 -40.90 -34.72 -4.60
C SER A 1062 -40.37 -33.40 -5.18
N TRP A 1063 -39.69 -32.57 -4.38
CA TRP A 1063 -39.04 -31.36 -4.91
C TRP A 1063 -37.98 -31.67 -5.97
N LYS A 1064 -37.27 -32.79 -5.87
CA LYS A 1064 -36.31 -33.24 -6.91
C LYS A 1064 -36.99 -33.51 -8.25
N GLU A 1065 -38.19 -34.08 -8.20
CA GLU A 1065 -39.00 -34.39 -9.38
C GLU A 1065 -39.60 -33.15 -10.01
N ALA A 1066 -40.15 -32.24 -9.21
CA ALA A 1066 -40.57 -30.92 -9.67
C ALA A 1066 -39.41 -30.14 -10.30
N THR A 1067 -38.19 -30.20 -9.74
CA THR A 1067 -36.99 -29.59 -10.34
C THR A 1067 -36.60 -30.25 -11.67
N ARG A 1068 -36.76 -31.57 -11.81
CA ARG A 1068 -36.52 -32.26 -13.08
C ARG A 1068 -37.50 -31.80 -14.15
N LEU A 1069 -38.80 -31.71 -13.83
CA LEU A 1069 -39.85 -31.28 -14.75
C LEU A 1069 -39.68 -29.81 -15.18
N ALA A 1070 -39.38 -28.92 -14.23
CA ALA A 1070 -39.12 -27.51 -14.51
C ALA A 1070 -37.92 -27.28 -15.44
N ARG A 1071 -36.93 -28.19 -15.46
CA ARG A 1071 -35.79 -28.14 -16.41
C ARG A 1071 -36.15 -28.56 -17.83
N THR A 1072 -37.18 -29.39 -18.02
CA THR A 1072 -37.56 -29.95 -19.33
C THR A 1072 -38.61 -29.15 -20.09
N GLU A 1073 -39.36 -28.24 -19.44
CA GLU A 1073 -40.52 -27.55 -20.05
C GLU A 1073 -40.19 -26.24 -20.81
N ILE A 1074 -38.94 -25.94 -21.19
CA ILE A 1074 -38.64 -24.73 -22.00
C ILE A 1074 -38.90 -24.99 -23.49
N HIS A 1075 -40.17 -24.86 -23.87
CA HIS A 1075 -40.59 -24.45 -25.21
C HIS A 1075 -41.47 -23.20 -25.05
N LEU A 1076 -41.05 -22.08 -25.65
CA LEU A 1076 -41.75 -20.80 -25.47
C LEU A 1076 -43.14 -20.83 -26.12
N PRO A 1077 -44.23 -20.51 -25.39
CA PRO A 1077 -45.50 -20.19 -26.00
C PRO A 1077 -45.36 -18.84 -26.72
N GLY A 1078 -45.22 -18.85 -28.04
CA GLY A 1078 -45.10 -17.62 -28.82
C GLY A 1078 -44.46 -17.76 -30.21
N SER A 1079 -43.72 -18.83 -30.49
CA SER A 1079 -43.17 -19.07 -31.83
C SER A 1079 -44.19 -19.73 -32.75
N SER A 1080 -45.14 -18.95 -33.28
CA SER A 1080 -45.81 -19.32 -34.53
C SER A 1080 -44.76 -19.42 -35.65
N ARG A 1081 -44.92 -20.41 -36.53
CA ARG A 1081 -44.06 -20.56 -37.71
C ARG A 1081 -44.10 -19.27 -38.53
N VAL A 1082 -42.94 -18.70 -38.80
CA VAL A 1082 -42.75 -17.88 -40.01
C VAL A 1082 -42.48 -18.88 -41.14
N GLU A 1083 -43.53 -19.28 -41.84
CA GLU A 1083 -43.36 -19.88 -43.16
C GLU A 1083 -42.79 -18.81 -44.09
N LYS A 1084 -41.75 -19.17 -44.86
CA LYS A 1084 -41.16 -18.29 -45.87
C LYS A 1084 -41.96 -18.45 -47.15
N ASP A 1085 -42.70 -17.43 -47.55
CA ASP A 1085 -43.24 -17.35 -48.90
C ASP A 1085 -42.16 -16.93 -49.92
N GLU A 1086 -42.33 -17.39 -51.16
CA GLU A 1086 -41.39 -17.25 -52.27
C GLU A 1086 -41.42 -15.85 -52.92
N ALA A 1087 -41.14 -14.79 -52.15
CA ALA A 1087 -40.84 -13.46 -52.69
C ALA A 1087 -40.00 -12.63 -51.71
N GLY A 1088 -38.67 -12.67 -51.87
CA GLY A 1088 -37.74 -11.98 -50.97
C GLY A 1088 -37.79 -10.46 -51.08
N THR A 1089 -38.59 -9.80 -50.23
CA THR A 1089 -38.52 -8.35 -49.99
C THR A 1089 -38.95 -8.03 -48.56
N VAL A 1090 -38.08 -7.37 -47.78
CA VAL A 1090 -38.43 -6.80 -46.47
C VAL A 1090 -38.74 -5.32 -46.67
N ASN A 1091 -39.96 -4.91 -46.33
CA ASN A 1091 -40.38 -3.51 -46.40
C ASN A 1091 -40.45 -2.92 -44.99
N HIS A 1092 -39.67 -1.88 -44.71
CA HIS A 1092 -39.77 -1.13 -43.46
C HIS A 1092 -40.90 -0.08 -43.57
N LEU A 1093 -41.59 0.16 -42.45
CA LEU A 1093 -42.67 1.15 -42.18
C LEU A 1093 -44.09 0.61 -42.23
N GLU A 1094 -44.65 0.29 -41.06
CA GLU A 1094 -45.92 0.86 -40.55
C GLU A 1094 -46.20 0.35 -39.12
N LEU A 1095 -46.21 1.26 -38.12
CA LEU A 1095 -46.88 1.09 -36.81
C LEU A 1095 -46.75 2.36 -35.92
N ILE A 1096 -47.12 3.53 -36.46
CA ILE A 1096 -47.46 4.72 -35.68
C ILE A 1096 -48.74 5.31 -36.29
N LYS A 1097 -49.70 5.70 -35.42
CA LYS A 1097 -51.16 5.84 -35.68
C LYS A 1097 -51.83 4.45 -35.69
N THR A 1098 -52.87 4.16 -34.92
CA THR A 1098 -53.77 4.96 -34.04
C THR A 1098 -54.01 4.17 -32.72
N ASN A 1099 -54.27 4.78 -31.56
CA ASN A 1099 -55.60 5.23 -31.12
C ASN A 1099 -55.53 6.05 -29.81
N ARG A 1100 -56.28 7.15 -29.77
CA ARG A 1100 -57.12 7.57 -28.62
C ARG A 1100 -58.57 7.26 -29.03
N PRO A 1101 -59.55 7.07 -28.11
CA PRO A 1101 -59.84 7.94 -26.97
C PRO A 1101 -58.95 7.74 -25.74
#